data_AF-A0AAV4TMP3-F1
#
_entry.id   AF-A0AAV4TMP3-F1
#
_cell.length_a   1.000
_cell.length_b   1.000
_cell.length_c   1.000
_cell.angle_alpha   90.00
_cell.angle_beta   90.00
_cell.angle_gamma   90.00
#
_symmetry.space_group_name_H-M   'P 1'
#
loop_
_entity.id
_entity.type
_entity.pdbx_description
1 polymer ?
#
loop_
_entity_poly.entity_id
_entity_poly.type
_entity_poly.pdbx_seq_one_letter_code
_entity_poly.pdbx_strand_id
1 'polypeptide(L)'
;MTYVEILCEGILTRIILEEKIKGQNIPLYKERKTKTMVEKYPNLTITEHWQKIEKNIKKISDGLAEKILAHVFDYTVQLNISNQCVQETLKLVAGIRKLKPWALRFIDSSAKSIEGLMLGSLSSIGMYDECVDTVVYSEKMRNRGELIFRGQYCSLEFKPPLPPKKGAYKFDAIMPELQPFFDNKSFMAEGAKYAQAFYFISIRIGVCVPSGCTEDDINQVAELVGEQLGVDGEVATCEVKKETEFTSLNILSFCAFGTIAALVLIGSTIDIYSYYTKTVFNHIAIRVLLAFSFVTNFKKFSNTKSSSVNLRCLNGIRFLSMTWVLFGHSYLLLNFKLMLGLEPLKIYAKDFMFQAIINATYSVDSFFVMGGLLVCYLTVQFVKIQGKPFNIVMYILHRIWRILPVLTFVTFLIFLSNLSGDGPVFYETTKIFQDACYKNWWPNFLFIGNFFDYTEMCLPHTWYIAADFQLYLMALAVLIPLLRWPKIGITIAVLAIVSSMLYTGLTTVLKGFPPIMLMSQPDPEQAAQFWARHYFKPFVHIGPYFIGMLAGYLLAVKPDLKIPMRILIAGWITAFIGNFSVLYGVHEWNKGADPTFWESLFYAGLGRTVWGFGVAWVIVCCVTGHGGIVNYILSMEPLIPLSRLTFSAYLLHPLVQLYYISNYRSPMYPAHMIVVWLCLGHLCITYMASLILSMLVEAPFMSLEKIIFRGGDGKTQNTAFVNNRSNLNGSLKVEKNGNIAVIIHTDSSKSIETVNTTTSEM
;
A
#
# COMPACT_ATOMS: atom_id res chain seq x y z
N MET A 1 -16.83 0.98 -33.03
CA MET A 1 -15.59 1.78 -33.09
C MET A 1 -15.80 3.15 -33.74
N THR A 2 -16.99 3.60 -34.14
CA THR A 2 -17.12 4.79 -34.99
C THR A 2 -17.13 6.16 -34.33
N TYR A 3 -17.27 6.28 -33.01
CA TYR A 3 -16.92 7.54 -32.30
C TYR A 3 -15.40 7.63 -32.05
N VAL A 4 -14.72 6.48 -31.94
CA VAL A 4 -13.29 6.32 -31.60
C VAL A 4 -12.40 6.21 -32.86
N GLU A 5 -12.88 5.64 -33.96
CA GLU A 5 -12.22 5.59 -35.29
C GLU A 5 -12.14 6.97 -35.90
N ILE A 6 -13.16 7.81 -35.71
CA ILE A 6 -13.14 9.19 -36.21
C ILE A 6 -12.20 10.07 -35.36
N LEU A 7 -11.93 9.70 -34.10
CA LEU A 7 -10.95 10.35 -33.22
C LEU A 7 -9.52 9.83 -33.40
N CYS A 8 -9.33 8.55 -33.74
CA CYS A 8 -8.04 7.91 -34.05
C CYS A 8 -7.43 8.40 -35.37
N GLU A 9 -8.25 8.81 -36.33
CA GLU A 9 -7.76 9.60 -37.47
C GLU A 9 -7.44 11.01 -37.00
N GLY A 10 -6.23 11.19 -36.48
CA GLY A 10 -5.70 12.51 -36.14
C GLY A 10 -6.03 13.50 -37.26
N ILE A 11 -6.92 14.45 -36.94
CA ILE A 11 -7.43 15.46 -37.88
C ILE A 11 -6.25 16.28 -38.47
N LEU A 12 -5.11 16.35 -37.75
CA LEU A 12 -3.87 16.94 -38.26
C LEU A 12 -3.05 16.02 -39.17
N THR A 13 -3.07 14.70 -38.94
CA THR A 13 -2.23 13.73 -39.66
C THR A 13 -2.76 13.47 -41.07
N ARG A 14 -4.09 13.42 -41.26
CA ARG A 14 -4.70 13.36 -42.61
C ARG A 14 -4.47 14.64 -43.41
N ILE A 15 -4.45 15.81 -42.78
CA ILE A 15 -4.14 17.09 -43.46
C ILE A 15 -2.66 17.17 -43.90
N ILE A 16 -1.73 16.52 -43.18
CA ILE A 16 -0.30 16.51 -43.55
C ILE A 16 0.02 15.41 -44.57
N LEU A 17 -0.66 14.26 -44.53
CA LEU A 17 -0.37 13.12 -45.41
C LEU A 17 -1.09 13.15 -46.76
N GLU A 18 -2.25 13.80 -46.88
CA GLU A 18 -2.96 13.85 -48.18
C GLU A 18 -2.43 14.92 -49.16
N GLU A 19 -1.50 15.79 -48.76
CA GLU A 19 -1.04 16.89 -49.63
C GLU A 19 0.31 16.67 -50.34
N LYS A 20 0.96 15.49 -50.26
CA LYS A 20 2.31 15.36 -50.88
C LYS A 20 2.82 13.96 -51.21
N ILE A 21 2.16 13.24 -52.12
CA ILE A 21 2.84 12.22 -52.94
C ILE A 21 2.44 12.40 -54.41
N LYS A 22 2.98 13.44 -55.03
CA LYS A 22 3.26 13.43 -56.48
C LYS A 22 4.75 13.69 -56.64
N GLY A 23 5.43 12.70 -57.23
CA GLY A 23 6.87 12.63 -57.33
C GLY A 23 7.49 13.90 -57.90
N GLN A 24 8.46 14.45 -57.16
CA GLN A 24 9.47 15.35 -57.68
C GLN A 24 10.77 15.13 -56.89
N ASN A 25 11.85 14.89 -57.63
CA ASN A 25 13.23 14.83 -57.13
C ASN A 25 13.54 16.04 -56.25
N ILE A 26 13.99 15.78 -55.02
CA ILE A 26 14.35 16.82 -54.04
C ILE A 26 15.86 17.07 -54.13
N PRO A 27 16.33 18.26 -54.53
CA PRO A 27 17.71 18.64 -54.29
C PRO A 27 17.90 19.04 -52.82
N LEU A 28 19.01 18.58 -52.26
CA LEU A 28 19.46 18.85 -50.89
C LEU A 28 19.66 20.36 -50.63
N TYR A 29 19.18 20.80 -49.47
CA TYR A 29 19.51 22.05 -48.78
C TYR A 29 19.16 23.37 -49.51
N LYS A 30 17.88 23.74 -49.45
CA LYS A 30 17.45 25.15 -49.47
C LYS A 30 16.69 25.41 -48.18
N GLU A 31 17.10 26.40 -47.38
CA GLU A 31 16.32 26.93 -46.27
C GLU A 31 14.92 27.31 -46.80
N ARG A 32 13.93 26.44 -46.60
CA ARG A 32 12.53 26.81 -46.82
C ARG A 32 12.14 27.75 -45.70
N LYS A 33 12.22 29.06 -45.94
CA LYS A 33 11.42 30.02 -45.17
C LYS A 33 9.94 29.70 -45.44
N THR A 34 9.33 28.92 -44.56
CA THR A 34 7.90 28.61 -44.63
C THR A 34 7.13 29.89 -44.36
N LYS A 35 6.53 30.49 -45.41
CA LYS A 35 5.68 31.67 -45.25
C LYS A 35 4.57 31.39 -44.24
N THR A 36 4.34 32.32 -43.32
CA THR A 36 3.22 32.23 -42.36
C THR A 36 1.87 32.27 -43.09
N MET A 37 0.79 31.79 -42.47
CA MET A 37 -0.54 31.82 -43.12
C MET A 37 -0.99 33.25 -43.44
N VAL A 38 -0.58 34.23 -42.65
CA VAL A 38 -0.78 35.66 -42.90
C VAL A 38 -0.01 36.12 -44.14
N GLU A 39 1.24 35.70 -44.31
CA GLU A 39 2.04 36.01 -45.50
C GLU A 39 1.57 35.29 -46.77
N LYS A 40 0.94 34.12 -46.63
CA LYS A 40 0.36 33.38 -47.76
C LYS A 40 -0.93 34.01 -48.26
N TYR A 41 -1.68 34.69 -47.39
CA TYR A 41 -2.91 35.40 -47.76
C TYR A 41 -2.89 36.82 -47.20
N PRO A 42 -2.08 37.72 -47.79
CA PRO A 42 -1.91 39.09 -47.30
C PRO A 42 -3.17 39.95 -47.44
N ASN A 43 -4.14 39.50 -48.26
CA ASN A 43 -5.37 40.22 -48.55
C ASN A 43 -6.49 39.96 -47.51
N LEU A 44 -6.26 39.10 -46.51
CA LEU A 44 -7.23 38.80 -45.46
C LEU A 44 -6.82 39.50 -44.16
N THR A 45 -7.79 40.12 -43.50
CA THR A 45 -7.65 40.58 -42.11
C THR A 45 -7.48 39.39 -41.17
N ILE A 46 -6.91 39.63 -39.98
CA ILE A 46 -6.74 38.59 -38.95
C ILE A 46 -8.09 37.95 -38.60
N THR A 47 -9.16 38.74 -38.51
CA THR A 47 -10.51 38.25 -38.24
C THR A 47 -11.03 37.34 -39.36
N GLU A 48 -10.81 37.69 -40.63
CA GLU A 48 -11.20 36.84 -41.76
C GLU A 48 -10.40 35.53 -41.82
N HIS A 49 -9.14 35.54 -41.38
CA HIS A 49 -8.36 34.31 -41.17
C HIS A 49 -9.01 33.42 -40.10
N TRP A 50 -9.40 33.97 -38.96
CA TRP A 50 -10.11 33.22 -37.91
C TRP A 50 -11.48 32.69 -38.37
N GLN A 51 -12.25 33.50 -39.09
CA GLN A 51 -13.53 33.06 -39.68
C GLN A 51 -13.33 31.94 -40.71
N LYS A 52 -12.25 31.99 -41.51
CA LYS A 52 -11.89 30.93 -42.44
C LYS A 52 -11.52 29.64 -41.70
N ILE A 53 -10.80 29.74 -40.59
CA ILE A 53 -10.50 28.60 -39.70
C ILE A 53 -11.79 28.02 -39.13
N GLU A 54 -12.67 28.85 -38.55
CA GLU A 54 -13.94 28.43 -37.99
C GLU A 54 -14.82 27.74 -39.05
N LYS A 55 -14.89 28.29 -40.27
CA LYS A 55 -15.63 27.68 -41.38
C LYS A 55 -15.08 26.31 -41.78
N ASN A 56 -13.76 26.14 -41.75
CA ASN A 56 -13.12 24.85 -42.04
C ASN A 56 -13.38 23.84 -40.92
N ILE A 57 -13.25 24.26 -39.66
CA ILE A 57 -13.58 23.43 -38.49
C ILE A 57 -15.04 23.02 -38.52
N LYS A 58 -15.95 23.93 -38.90
CA LYS A 58 -17.38 23.64 -39.04
C LYS A 58 -17.66 22.55 -40.06
N LYS A 59 -17.00 22.58 -41.23
CA LYS A 59 -17.12 21.50 -42.23
C LYS A 59 -16.69 20.14 -41.67
N ILE A 60 -15.60 20.11 -40.91
CA ILE A 60 -15.11 18.87 -40.26
C ILE A 60 -16.13 18.39 -39.23
N SER A 61 -16.65 19.31 -38.41
CA SER A 61 -17.65 19.02 -37.38
C SER A 61 -18.98 18.53 -37.96
N ASP A 62 -19.43 19.11 -39.08
CA ASP A 62 -20.64 18.67 -39.79
C ASP A 62 -20.47 17.23 -40.29
N GLY A 63 -19.32 16.90 -40.89
CA GLY A 63 -19.01 15.53 -41.34
C GLY A 63 -18.90 14.52 -40.19
N LEU A 64 -18.30 14.90 -39.06
CA LEU A 64 -18.28 14.08 -37.85
C LEU A 64 -19.70 13.83 -37.33
N ALA A 65 -20.51 14.88 -37.23
CA ALA A 65 -21.88 14.80 -36.74
C ALA A 65 -22.78 13.94 -37.65
N GLU A 66 -22.60 14.00 -38.97
CA GLU A 66 -23.29 13.11 -39.91
C GLU A 66 -22.96 11.63 -39.68
N LYS A 67 -21.68 11.31 -39.49
CA LYS A 67 -21.27 9.93 -39.17
C LYS A 67 -21.85 9.45 -37.84
N ILE A 68 -21.74 10.26 -36.78
CA ILE A 68 -22.32 9.92 -35.47
C ILE A 68 -23.83 9.69 -35.60
N LEU A 69 -24.53 10.57 -36.31
CA LEU A 69 -25.98 10.49 -36.49
C LEU A 69 -26.38 9.20 -37.21
N ALA A 70 -25.64 8.77 -38.24
CA ALA A 70 -25.88 7.50 -38.92
C ALA A 70 -25.80 6.31 -37.95
N HIS A 71 -24.74 6.25 -37.13
CA HIS A 71 -24.59 5.19 -36.14
C HIS A 71 -25.63 5.22 -35.04
N VAL A 72 -26.03 6.41 -34.57
CA VAL A 72 -27.12 6.53 -33.60
C VAL A 72 -28.38 5.89 -34.17
N PHE A 73 -28.75 6.18 -35.42
CA PHE A 73 -29.92 5.56 -36.05
C PHE A 73 -29.76 4.04 -36.20
N ASP A 74 -28.63 3.56 -36.70
CA ASP A 74 -28.37 2.12 -36.85
C ASP A 74 -28.48 1.40 -35.51
N TYR A 75 -27.88 1.95 -34.45
CA TYR A 75 -27.92 1.36 -33.11
C TYR A 75 -29.30 1.45 -32.47
N THR A 76 -30.05 2.53 -32.66
CA THR A 76 -31.43 2.60 -32.15
C THR A 76 -32.38 1.58 -32.79
N VAL A 77 -32.05 1.09 -34.00
CA VAL A 77 -32.82 0.02 -34.67
C VAL A 77 -32.40 -1.35 -34.17
N GLN A 78 -31.12 -1.55 -33.86
CA GLN A 78 -30.56 -2.84 -33.46
C GLN A 78 -30.63 -3.11 -31.95
N LEU A 79 -30.61 -2.06 -31.12
CA LEU A 79 -30.48 -2.14 -29.67
C LEU A 79 -31.68 -1.49 -28.97
N ASN A 80 -31.99 -1.97 -27.77
CA ASN A 80 -33.07 -1.43 -26.95
C ASN A 80 -32.55 -0.31 -26.04
N ILE A 81 -32.09 0.79 -26.65
CA ILE A 81 -31.53 1.94 -25.94
C ILE A 81 -32.65 2.81 -25.36
N SER A 82 -32.46 3.30 -24.14
CA SER A 82 -33.39 4.21 -23.49
C SER A 82 -33.67 5.47 -24.31
N ASN A 83 -34.94 5.87 -24.38
CA ASN A 83 -35.37 7.08 -25.10
C ASN A 83 -34.64 8.34 -24.62
N GLN A 84 -34.28 8.39 -23.33
CA GLN A 84 -33.55 9.52 -22.76
C GLN A 84 -32.13 9.61 -23.32
N CYS A 85 -31.40 8.49 -23.36
CA CYS A 85 -30.06 8.41 -23.94
C CYS A 85 -30.05 8.88 -25.41
N VAL A 86 -31.02 8.43 -26.21
CA VAL A 86 -31.14 8.82 -27.63
C VAL A 86 -31.38 10.33 -27.77
N GLN A 87 -32.34 10.88 -27.01
CA GLN A 87 -32.66 12.31 -27.08
C GLN A 87 -31.48 13.21 -26.69
N GLU A 88 -30.75 12.85 -25.63
CA GLU A 88 -29.58 13.60 -25.18
C GLU A 88 -28.41 13.47 -26.14
N THR A 89 -28.21 12.28 -26.72
CA THR A 89 -27.21 12.04 -27.76
C THR A 89 -27.50 12.87 -29.01
N LEU A 90 -28.76 12.97 -29.45
CA LEU A 90 -29.14 13.85 -30.57
C LEU A 90 -28.89 15.33 -30.27
N LYS A 91 -29.08 15.77 -29.02
CA LYS A 91 -28.71 17.14 -28.60
C LYS A 91 -27.20 17.34 -28.66
N LEU A 92 -26.41 16.34 -28.24
CA LEU A 92 -24.95 16.37 -28.35
C LEU A 92 -24.51 16.52 -29.82
N VAL A 93 -25.06 15.72 -30.73
CA VAL A 93 -24.81 15.82 -32.19
C VAL A 93 -25.15 17.22 -32.73
N ALA A 94 -26.29 17.78 -32.32
CA ALA A 94 -26.66 19.15 -32.71
C ALA A 94 -25.71 20.21 -32.13
N GLY A 95 -25.16 19.98 -30.93
CA GLY A 95 -24.13 20.81 -30.31
C GLY A 95 -22.81 20.77 -31.08
N ILE A 96 -22.39 19.59 -31.54
CA ILE A 96 -21.19 19.38 -32.36
C ILE A 96 -21.28 20.18 -33.66
N ARG A 97 -22.37 20.05 -34.42
CA ARG A 97 -22.59 20.85 -35.66
C ARG A 97 -22.53 22.36 -35.45
N LYS A 98 -22.92 22.81 -34.25
CA LYS A 98 -22.89 24.24 -33.87
C LYS A 98 -21.58 24.68 -33.22
N LEU A 99 -20.57 23.81 -33.13
CA LEU A 99 -19.28 24.05 -32.46
C LEU A 99 -19.46 24.58 -31.03
N LYS A 100 -20.47 24.07 -30.32
CA LYS A 100 -20.72 24.47 -28.94
C LYS A 100 -19.59 23.95 -28.04
N PRO A 101 -19.00 24.79 -27.17
CA PRO A 101 -17.89 24.37 -26.31
C PRO A 101 -18.20 23.14 -25.46
N TRP A 102 -19.39 23.08 -24.83
CA TRP A 102 -19.80 21.94 -24.02
C TRP A 102 -19.87 20.64 -24.82
N ALA A 103 -20.24 20.70 -26.11
CA ALA A 103 -20.35 19.52 -26.97
C ALA A 103 -18.98 19.02 -27.41
N LEU A 104 -18.04 19.93 -27.65
CA LEU A 104 -16.65 19.59 -27.95
C LEU A 104 -15.94 18.97 -26.74
N ARG A 105 -16.31 19.33 -25.50
CA ARG A 105 -15.77 18.69 -24.28
C ARG A 105 -16.07 17.20 -24.21
N PHE A 106 -17.25 16.73 -24.64
CA PHE A 106 -17.56 15.29 -24.70
C PHE A 106 -16.62 14.53 -25.65
N ILE A 107 -16.27 15.15 -26.78
CA ILE A 107 -15.35 14.58 -27.76
C ILE A 107 -13.92 14.61 -27.21
N ASP A 108 -13.48 15.74 -26.67
CA ASP A 108 -12.10 15.93 -26.21
C ASP A 108 -11.77 15.08 -24.98
N SER A 109 -12.76 14.89 -24.11
CA SER A 109 -12.65 14.06 -22.90
C SER A 109 -12.70 12.57 -23.17
N SER A 110 -13.26 12.13 -24.30
CA SER A 110 -13.24 10.72 -24.68
C SER A 110 -11.84 10.28 -25.13
N ALA A 111 -11.52 9.01 -24.91
CA ALA A 111 -10.28 8.40 -25.38
C ALA A 111 -10.17 8.50 -26.90
N LYS A 112 -9.01 8.98 -27.38
CA LYS A 112 -8.73 9.20 -28.80
C LYS A 112 -8.07 7.97 -29.41
N SER A 113 -6.88 7.65 -28.92
CA SER A 113 -6.09 6.49 -29.33
C SER A 113 -5.33 5.93 -28.13
N ILE A 114 -4.89 4.68 -28.22
CA ILE A 114 -4.02 4.07 -27.21
C ILE A 114 -2.58 4.44 -27.53
N GLU A 115 -2.03 5.35 -26.72
CA GLU A 115 -0.63 5.75 -26.82
C GLU A 115 0.29 4.60 -26.40
N GLY A 116 1.27 4.24 -27.25
CA GLY A 116 2.21 3.17 -26.93
C GLY A 116 1.65 1.75 -27.04
N LEU A 117 0.61 1.52 -27.85
CA LEU A 117 0.05 0.19 -28.12
C LEU A 117 1.13 -0.84 -28.51
N MET A 118 2.09 -0.43 -29.36
CA MET A 118 3.22 -1.28 -29.78
C MET A 118 4.24 -1.56 -28.67
N LEU A 119 4.25 -0.76 -27.59
CA LEU A 119 5.07 -0.98 -26.39
C LEU A 119 4.29 -1.77 -25.31
N GLY A 120 3.06 -2.19 -25.62
CA GLY A 120 2.18 -2.93 -24.73
C GLY A 120 1.24 -2.08 -23.88
N SER A 121 0.99 -0.81 -24.22
CA SER A 121 -0.10 -0.05 -23.59
C SER A 121 -1.45 -0.63 -23.98
N LEU A 122 -2.32 -0.87 -23.01
CA LEU A 122 -3.65 -1.45 -23.25
C LEU A 122 -4.79 -0.52 -22.83
N SER A 123 -4.48 0.70 -22.40
CA SER A 123 -5.48 1.63 -21.85
C SER A 123 -5.38 3.02 -22.46
N SER A 124 -6.53 3.61 -22.76
CA SER A 124 -6.68 5.04 -22.99
C SER A 124 -7.87 5.53 -22.19
N ILE A 125 -7.62 6.28 -21.12
CA ILE A 125 -8.64 6.67 -20.14
C ILE A 125 -9.34 8.00 -20.49
N GLY A 126 -8.86 8.77 -21.48
CA GLY A 126 -9.41 10.09 -21.78
C GLY A 126 -9.22 11.11 -20.64
N MET A 127 -9.88 12.27 -20.73
CA MET A 127 -9.86 13.31 -19.69
C MET A 127 -11.07 13.15 -18.77
N TYR A 128 -10.90 12.35 -17.71
CA TYR A 128 -11.95 12.05 -16.74
C TYR A 128 -12.62 13.31 -16.15
N ASP A 129 -11.83 14.24 -15.61
CA ASP A 129 -12.36 15.43 -14.91
C ASP A 129 -13.18 16.33 -15.87
N GLU A 130 -12.73 16.49 -17.12
CA GLU A 130 -13.44 17.27 -18.12
C GLU A 130 -14.80 16.67 -18.49
N CYS A 131 -14.88 15.34 -18.55
CA CYS A 131 -16.14 14.65 -18.82
C CYS A 131 -17.15 14.90 -17.70
N VAL A 132 -16.79 14.56 -16.46
CA VAL A 132 -17.74 14.61 -15.32
C VAL A 132 -18.12 16.04 -14.91
N ASP A 133 -17.28 17.03 -15.22
CA ASP A 133 -17.56 18.46 -15.01
C ASP A 133 -18.35 19.12 -16.13
N THR A 134 -18.61 18.41 -17.24
CA THR A 134 -19.39 18.97 -18.34
C THR A 134 -20.89 18.96 -17.99
N VAL A 135 -21.48 20.16 -17.95
CA VAL A 135 -22.89 20.37 -17.60
C VAL A 135 -23.59 21.12 -18.73
N VAL A 136 -24.75 20.61 -19.16
CA VAL A 136 -25.53 21.18 -20.26
C VAL A 136 -26.83 21.79 -19.74
N TYR A 137 -26.94 23.12 -19.88
CA TYR A 137 -28.13 23.88 -19.50
C TYR A 137 -29.00 24.22 -20.70
N SER A 138 -30.30 24.41 -20.46
CA SER A 138 -31.23 24.85 -21.48
C SER A 138 -31.03 26.33 -21.82
N GLU A 139 -30.87 26.61 -23.12
CA GLU A 139 -30.76 27.96 -23.70
C GLU A 139 -32.14 28.55 -24.07
N LYS A 140 -33.24 27.79 -23.93
CA LYS A 140 -34.58 28.25 -24.29
C LYS A 140 -35.10 29.27 -23.28
N MET A 141 -35.68 30.38 -23.75
CA MET A 141 -36.21 31.48 -22.91
C MET A 141 -37.11 31.03 -21.75
N ARG A 142 -37.96 30.01 -21.94
CA ARG A 142 -38.88 29.50 -20.90
C ARG A 142 -38.19 28.71 -19.78
N ASN A 143 -37.09 28.02 -20.09
CA ASN A 143 -36.41 27.08 -19.19
C ASN A 143 -34.91 27.42 -19.12
N ARG A 144 -34.57 28.71 -19.11
CA ARG A 144 -33.18 29.15 -19.19
C ARG A 144 -32.47 28.81 -17.87
N GLY A 145 -31.39 28.04 -17.96
CA GLY A 145 -30.64 27.60 -16.78
C GLY A 145 -31.14 26.30 -16.13
N GLU A 146 -32.19 25.67 -16.67
CA GLU A 146 -32.56 24.31 -16.27
C GLU A 146 -31.51 23.31 -16.76
N LEU A 147 -31.11 22.39 -15.88
CA LEU A 147 -30.18 21.32 -16.22
C LEU A 147 -30.84 20.35 -17.20
N ILE A 148 -30.25 20.18 -18.39
CA ILE A 148 -30.72 19.16 -19.34
C ILE A 148 -30.07 17.82 -19.02
N PHE A 149 -28.74 17.77 -19.01
CA PHE A 149 -27.95 16.57 -18.70
C PHE A 149 -26.50 16.95 -18.34
N ARG A 150 -25.74 15.98 -17.84
CA ARG A 150 -24.32 16.11 -17.51
C ARG A 150 -23.49 15.09 -18.30
N GLY A 151 -22.18 15.24 -18.29
CA GLY A 151 -21.27 14.19 -18.74
C GLY A 151 -21.22 13.04 -17.75
N GLN A 152 -21.21 11.83 -18.30
CA GLN A 152 -21.03 10.56 -17.62
C GLN A 152 -19.81 9.88 -18.22
N TYR A 153 -18.82 9.61 -17.37
CA TYR A 153 -17.62 8.92 -17.77
C TYR A 153 -17.85 7.42 -17.69
N CYS A 154 -17.71 6.69 -18.79
CA CYS A 154 -17.81 5.24 -18.82
C CYS A 154 -16.47 4.62 -19.21
N SER A 155 -16.02 3.63 -18.46
CA SER A 155 -14.84 2.83 -18.76
C SER A 155 -15.26 1.54 -19.45
N LEU A 156 -14.97 1.43 -20.74
CA LEU A 156 -15.23 0.23 -21.54
C LEU A 156 -14.02 -0.71 -21.48
N GLU A 157 -14.28 -2.01 -21.42
CA GLU A 157 -13.26 -3.05 -21.49
C GLU A 157 -13.51 -3.96 -22.70
N PHE A 158 -12.47 -4.19 -23.48
CA PHE A 158 -12.48 -5.12 -24.60
C PHE A 158 -11.48 -6.24 -24.40
N LYS A 159 -11.89 -7.48 -24.64
CA LYS A 159 -11.06 -8.68 -24.49
C LYS A 159 -11.08 -9.48 -25.79
N PRO A 160 -9.93 -9.78 -26.40
CA PRO A 160 -9.90 -10.69 -27.54
C PRO A 160 -10.39 -12.08 -27.13
N PRO A 161 -10.98 -12.86 -28.04
CA PRO A 161 -11.45 -14.20 -27.76
C PRO A 161 -10.25 -15.09 -27.45
N LEU A 162 -10.28 -15.71 -26.28
CA LEU A 162 -9.23 -16.63 -25.83
C LEU A 162 -9.82 -18.03 -25.64
N PRO A 163 -9.01 -19.08 -25.88
CA PRO A 163 -9.43 -20.43 -25.52
C PRO A 163 -9.70 -20.53 -24.01
N PRO A 164 -10.47 -21.52 -23.55
CA PRO A 164 -10.62 -21.75 -22.11
C PRO A 164 -9.25 -21.94 -21.46
N LYS A 165 -9.05 -21.28 -20.31
CA LYS A 165 -7.79 -21.30 -19.57
C LYS A 165 -7.48 -22.73 -19.11
N LYS A 166 -6.43 -23.34 -19.68
CA LYS A 166 -5.99 -24.70 -19.35
C LYS A 166 -5.09 -24.77 -18.10
N GLY A 167 -4.57 -23.62 -17.64
CA GLY A 167 -3.68 -23.54 -16.48
C GLY A 167 -3.05 -22.15 -16.29
N ALA A 168 -1.94 -22.11 -15.53
CA ALA A 168 -1.16 -20.89 -15.32
C ALA A 168 -0.35 -20.51 -16.55
N TYR A 169 -0.51 -19.27 -17.02
CA TYR A 169 0.34 -18.72 -18.07
C TYR A 169 1.40 -17.81 -17.48
N LYS A 170 2.63 -17.97 -17.97
CA LYS A 170 3.74 -17.06 -17.70
C LYS A 170 3.69 -15.86 -18.64
N PHE A 171 4.40 -14.78 -18.31
CA PHE A 171 4.53 -13.61 -19.18
C PHE A 171 5.03 -13.94 -20.60
N ASP A 172 5.91 -14.94 -20.74
CA ASP A 172 6.51 -15.34 -22.01
C ASP A 172 5.88 -16.62 -22.59
N ALA A 173 4.78 -17.10 -22.02
CA ALA A 173 4.09 -18.29 -22.52
C ALA A 173 3.38 -17.99 -23.85
N ILE A 174 3.68 -18.78 -24.88
CA ILE A 174 3.04 -18.67 -26.18
C ILE A 174 1.93 -19.73 -26.26
N MET A 175 0.72 -19.32 -26.66
CA MET A 175 -0.38 -20.27 -26.82
C MET A 175 -0.18 -21.14 -28.07
N PRO A 176 -0.18 -22.48 -27.93
CA PRO A 176 -0.06 -23.39 -29.08
C PRO A 176 -1.16 -23.15 -30.13
N GLU A 177 -2.37 -22.83 -29.71
CA GLU A 177 -3.53 -22.58 -30.58
C GLU A 177 -3.34 -21.36 -31.50
N LEU A 178 -2.48 -20.42 -31.11
CA LEU A 178 -2.18 -19.21 -31.89
C LEU A 178 -0.88 -19.32 -32.69
N GLN A 179 -0.12 -20.41 -32.56
CA GLN A 179 1.12 -20.64 -33.32
C GLN A 179 0.97 -20.46 -34.85
N PRO A 180 -0.09 -20.99 -35.49
CA PRO A 180 -0.28 -20.83 -36.93
C PRO A 180 -0.46 -19.37 -37.38
N PHE A 181 -0.81 -18.47 -36.46
CA PHE A 181 -1.07 -17.07 -36.76
C PHE A 181 0.21 -16.19 -36.72
N PHE A 182 1.30 -16.67 -36.11
CA PHE A 182 2.52 -15.87 -35.91
C PHE A 182 3.35 -15.64 -37.17
N ASP A 183 3.21 -16.49 -38.19
CA ASP A 183 4.00 -16.40 -39.41
C ASP A 183 3.65 -15.18 -40.27
N ASN A 184 2.48 -14.55 -40.03
CA ASN A 184 1.93 -13.54 -40.91
C ASN A 184 2.60 -12.15 -40.85
N LYS A 185 3.62 -11.90 -40.01
CA LYS A 185 4.27 -10.57 -39.80
C LYS A 185 3.32 -9.37 -39.65
N SER A 186 2.04 -9.63 -39.39
CA SER A 186 1.03 -8.60 -39.23
C SER A 186 1.08 -8.03 -37.82
N PHE A 187 0.52 -6.84 -37.63
CA PHE A 187 0.34 -6.26 -36.29
C PHE A 187 -0.37 -7.24 -35.34
N MET A 188 -1.42 -7.92 -35.85
CA MET A 188 -2.17 -8.91 -35.07
C MET A 188 -1.32 -10.14 -34.72
N ALA A 189 -0.43 -10.59 -35.62
CA ALA A 189 0.47 -11.70 -35.35
C ALA A 189 1.45 -11.38 -34.22
N GLU A 190 1.94 -10.13 -34.15
CA GLU A 190 2.78 -9.67 -33.04
C GLU A 190 2.00 -9.58 -31.72
N GLY A 191 0.78 -9.02 -31.76
CA GLY A 191 -0.11 -8.94 -30.60
C GLY A 191 -0.51 -10.31 -30.04
N ALA A 192 -0.74 -11.29 -30.91
CA ALA A 192 -1.14 -12.64 -30.52
C ALA A 192 -0.07 -13.38 -29.69
N LYS A 193 1.21 -12.99 -29.76
CA LYS A 193 2.27 -13.51 -28.88
C LYS A 193 2.07 -13.15 -27.40
N TYR A 194 1.22 -12.14 -27.15
CA TYR A 194 0.85 -11.66 -25.82
C TYR A 194 -0.59 -12.00 -25.46
N ALA A 195 -1.25 -12.89 -26.22
CA ALA A 195 -2.64 -13.28 -25.99
C ALA A 195 -2.93 -13.70 -24.54
N GLN A 196 -1.95 -14.32 -23.87
CA GLN A 196 -2.04 -14.78 -22.49
C GLN A 196 -2.25 -13.65 -21.48
N ALA A 197 -1.75 -12.45 -21.79
CA ALA A 197 -1.97 -11.28 -20.97
C ALA A 197 -3.45 -10.90 -20.89
N PHE A 198 -4.22 -11.19 -21.95
CA PHE A 198 -5.63 -10.82 -22.03
C PHE A 198 -6.57 -11.67 -21.15
N TYR A 199 -6.07 -12.74 -20.51
CA TYR A 199 -6.82 -13.43 -19.45
C TYR A 199 -6.98 -12.57 -18.18
N PHE A 200 -6.09 -11.60 -17.97
CA PHE A 200 -6.04 -10.81 -16.74
C PHE A 200 -5.92 -9.29 -16.96
N ILE A 201 -5.63 -8.85 -18.19
CA ILE A 201 -5.63 -7.45 -18.59
C ILE A 201 -6.58 -7.26 -19.76
N SER A 202 -7.43 -6.25 -19.69
CA SER A 202 -8.36 -5.87 -20.77
C SER A 202 -7.89 -4.60 -21.46
N ILE A 203 -8.32 -4.43 -22.71
CA ILE A 203 -8.15 -3.15 -23.41
C ILE A 203 -9.16 -2.17 -22.84
N ARG A 204 -8.68 -1.10 -22.19
CA ARG A 204 -9.55 -0.10 -21.55
C ARG A 204 -9.70 1.15 -22.40
N ILE A 205 -10.93 1.58 -22.60
CA ILE A 205 -11.26 2.82 -23.33
C ILE A 205 -12.25 3.65 -22.49
N GLY A 206 -11.82 4.83 -22.06
CA GLY A 206 -12.70 5.80 -21.39
C GLY A 206 -13.51 6.61 -22.41
N VAL A 207 -14.83 6.66 -22.27
CA VAL A 207 -15.72 7.43 -23.14
C VAL A 207 -16.60 8.37 -22.32
N CYS A 208 -16.87 9.56 -22.86
CA CYS A 208 -17.78 10.52 -22.23
C CYS A 208 -19.13 10.50 -22.94
N VAL A 209 -20.19 10.14 -22.22
CA VAL A 209 -21.56 10.01 -22.73
C VAL A 209 -22.53 10.89 -21.94
N PRO A 210 -23.71 11.23 -22.47
CA PRO A 210 -24.72 11.96 -21.71
C PRO A 210 -25.25 11.16 -20.49
N SER A 211 -25.56 11.86 -19.40
CA SER A 211 -26.02 11.24 -18.14
C SER A 211 -27.37 10.51 -18.23
N GLY A 212 -28.13 10.74 -19.29
CA GLY A 212 -29.37 10.00 -19.59
C GLY A 212 -29.13 8.60 -20.14
N CYS A 213 -27.88 8.24 -20.46
CA CYS A 213 -27.51 6.88 -20.86
C CYS A 213 -27.23 6.02 -19.62
N THR A 214 -28.01 4.96 -19.46
CA THR A 214 -27.81 4.00 -18.39
C THR A 214 -26.58 3.14 -18.66
N GLU A 215 -26.04 2.50 -17.61
CA GLU A 215 -24.91 1.57 -17.76
C GLU A 215 -25.25 0.43 -18.72
N ASP A 216 -26.50 -0.06 -18.70
CA ASP A 216 -27.00 -1.08 -19.61
C ASP A 216 -27.06 -0.59 -21.07
N ASP A 217 -27.48 0.65 -21.31
CA ASP A 217 -27.48 1.25 -22.67
C ASP A 217 -26.06 1.23 -23.27
N ILE A 218 -25.06 1.58 -22.47
CA ILE A 218 -23.66 1.61 -22.91
C ILE A 218 -23.09 0.19 -23.03
N ASN A 219 -23.53 -0.74 -22.17
CA ASN A 219 -23.11 -2.14 -22.25
C ASN A 219 -23.58 -2.80 -23.55
N GLN A 220 -24.84 -2.60 -23.94
CA GLN A 220 -25.37 -3.06 -25.23
C GLN A 220 -24.56 -2.50 -26.41
N VAL A 221 -24.16 -1.23 -26.35
CA VAL A 221 -23.30 -0.61 -27.38
C VAL A 221 -21.88 -1.21 -27.37
N ALA A 222 -21.32 -1.47 -26.19
CA ALA A 222 -19.99 -2.09 -26.05
C ALA A 222 -19.97 -3.52 -26.61
N GLU A 223 -21.00 -4.32 -26.33
CA GLU A 223 -21.18 -5.68 -26.85
C GLU A 223 -21.29 -5.68 -28.38
N LEU A 224 -22.16 -4.84 -28.95
CA LEU A 224 -22.31 -4.73 -30.41
C LEU A 224 -21.00 -4.31 -31.10
N VAL A 225 -20.28 -3.35 -30.51
CA VAL A 225 -18.97 -2.94 -31.01
C VAL A 225 -17.95 -4.07 -30.87
N GLY A 226 -18.01 -4.83 -29.78
CA GLY A 226 -17.20 -6.02 -29.57
C GLY A 226 -17.43 -7.05 -30.69
N GLU A 227 -18.70 -7.39 -30.95
CA GLU A 227 -19.09 -8.35 -32.00
C GLU A 227 -18.57 -7.94 -33.39
N GLN A 228 -18.69 -6.66 -33.74
CA GLN A 228 -18.17 -6.12 -35.01
C GLN A 228 -16.66 -6.28 -35.16
N LEU A 229 -15.93 -6.29 -34.04
CA LEU A 229 -14.48 -6.42 -33.99
C LEU A 229 -14.01 -7.86 -33.73
N GLY A 230 -14.95 -8.77 -33.44
CA GLY A 230 -14.65 -10.13 -33.00
C GLY A 230 -13.95 -10.17 -31.64
N VAL A 231 -14.31 -9.29 -30.71
CA VAL A 231 -13.81 -9.23 -29.32
C VAL A 231 -14.99 -9.13 -28.34
N ASP A 232 -14.82 -9.58 -27.11
CA ASP A 232 -15.83 -9.38 -26.07
C ASP A 232 -15.74 -7.93 -25.58
N GLY A 233 -16.86 -7.22 -25.49
CA GLY A 233 -16.95 -5.83 -25.02
C GLY A 233 -17.91 -5.71 -23.84
N GLU A 234 -17.46 -5.08 -22.74
CA GLU A 234 -18.26 -4.87 -21.54
C GLU A 234 -18.01 -3.47 -20.94
N VAL A 235 -18.97 -2.96 -20.18
CA VAL A 235 -18.77 -1.75 -19.37
C VAL A 235 -18.24 -2.15 -17.99
N ALA A 236 -17.07 -1.63 -17.62
CA ALA A 236 -16.53 -1.83 -16.27
C ALA A 236 -17.24 -0.94 -15.25
N THR A 237 -17.37 0.35 -15.55
CA THR A 237 -18.06 1.33 -14.70
C THR A 237 -18.53 2.53 -15.49
N CYS A 238 -19.61 3.16 -15.03
CA CYS A 238 -19.97 4.51 -15.43
C CYS A 238 -20.17 5.43 -14.22
N GLU A 239 -19.59 6.63 -14.27
CA GLU A 239 -19.62 7.59 -13.17
C GLU A 239 -20.12 8.95 -13.63
N VAL A 240 -20.98 9.55 -12.80
CA VAL A 240 -21.48 10.91 -12.95
C VAL A 240 -21.13 11.66 -11.68
N LYS A 241 -20.75 12.93 -11.81
CA LYS A 241 -20.51 13.81 -10.66
C LYS A 241 -21.80 14.03 -9.86
N LYS A 242 -22.01 13.19 -8.85
CA LYS A 242 -23.09 13.26 -7.86
C LYS A 242 -22.59 13.94 -6.59
N GLU A 243 -23.49 14.60 -5.87
CA GLU A 243 -23.18 15.07 -4.51
C GLU A 243 -22.97 13.84 -3.62
N THR A 244 -21.94 13.87 -2.77
CA THR A 244 -21.61 12.74 -1.90
C THR A 244 -22.68 12.58 -0.84
N GLU A 245 -23.40 11.45 -0.88
CA GLU A 245 -24.33 11.08 0.18
C GLU A 245 -23.57 10.52 1.39
N PHE A 246 -23.82 11.07 2.57
CA PHE A 246 -23.20 10.58 3.80
C PHE A 246 -23.97 9.37 4.34
N THR A 247 -23.32 8.20 4.35
CA THR A 247 -23.89 7.02 5.02
C THR A 247 -23.80 7.19 6.55
N SER A 248 -24.60 6.42 7.30
CA SER A 248 -24.54 6.42 8.77
C SER A 248 -23.14 6.09 9.31
N LEU A 249 -22.38 5.25 8.60
CA LEU A 249 -21.00 4.91 8.96
C LEU A 249 -20.02 6.06 8.69
N ASN A 250 -20.25 6.89 7.66
CA ASN A 250 -19.46 8.11 7.45
C ASN A 250 -19.64 9.08 8.62
N ILE A 251 -20.89 9.32 9.01
CA ILE A 251 -21.23 10.22 10.12
C ILE A 251 -20.60 9.72 11.42
N LEU A 252 -20.73 8.41 11.71
CA LEU A 252 -20.09 7.79 12.88
C LEU A 252 -18.57 7.98 12.88
N SER A 253 -17.92 7.81 11.72
CA SER A 253 -16.47 8.00 11.58
C SER A 253 -16.06 9.44 11.88
N PHE A 254 -16.78 10.43 11.34
CA PHE A 254 -16.53 11.85 11.64
C PHE A 254 -16.72 12.18 13.12
N CYS A 255 -17.80 11.69 13.73
CA CYS A 255 -18.04 11.88 15.15
C CYS A 255 -16.92 11.26 16.01
N ALA A 256 -16.47 10.04 15.67
CA ALA A 256 -15.37 9.37 16.36
C ALA A 256 -14.06 10.16 16.27
N PHE A 257 -13.69 10.61 15.08
CA PHE A 257 -12.46 11.40 14.87
C PHE A 257 -12.54 12.77 15.55
N GLY A 258 -13.68 13.45 15.44
CA GLY A 258 -13.93 14.71 16.12
C GLY A 258 -13.85 14.59 17.64
N THR A 259 -14.36 13.49 18.21
CA THR A 259 -14.28 13.21 19.66
C THR A 259 -12.84 13.00 20.11
N ILE A 260 -12.06 12.20 19.38
CA ILE A 260 -10.64 11.96 19.69
C ILE A 260 -9.85 13.27 19.59
N ALA A 261 -10.06 14.05 18.54
CA ALA A 261 -9.42 15.35 18.37
C ALA A 261 -9.77 16.31 19.53
N ALA A 262 -11.04 16.36 19.94
CA ALA A 262 -11.47 17.16 21.09
C ALA A 262 -10.79 16.70 22.39
N LEU A 263 -10.69 15.40 22.64
CA LEU A 263 -9.98 14.86 23.82
C LEU A 263 -8.49 15.24 23.82
N VAL A 264 -7.83 15.21 22.66
CA VAL A 264 -6.43 15.62 22.53
C VAL A 264 -6.27 17.13 22.78
N LEU A 265 -7.17 17.95 22.25
CA LEU A 265 -7.17 19.40 22.50
C LEU A 265 -7.36 19.70 24.00
N ILE A 266 -8.37 19.09 24.64
CA ILE A 266 -8.64 19.25 26.07
C ILE A 266 -7.48 18.74 26.93
N GLY A 267 -6.94 17.57 26.62
CA GLY A 267 -5.79 17.01 27.33
C GLY A 267 -4.55 17.90 27.23
N SER A 268 -4.32 18.47 26.05
CA SER A 268 -3.18 19.36 25.80
C SER A 268 -3.33 20.72 26.49
N THR A 269 -4.53 21.31 26.49
CA THR A 269 -4.79 22.58 27.20
C THR A 269 -4.63 22.43 28.71
N ILE A 270 -5.13 21.34 29.30
CA ILE A 270 -4.94 21.05 30.73
C ILE A 270 -3.46 20.85 31.06
N ASP A 271 -2.69 20.17 30.21
CA ASP A 271 -1.26 19.94 30.43
C ASP A 271 -0.46 21.25 30.38
N ILE A 272 -0.75 22.11 29.39
CA ILE A 272 -0.14 23.45 29.27
C ILE A 272 -0.54 24.33 30.46
N TYR A 273 -1.81 24.33 30.86
CA TYR A 273 -2.28 25.08 32.03
C TYR A 273 -1.59 24.61 33.31
N SER A 274 -1.49 23.29 33.52
CA SER A 274 -0.79 22.67 34.65
C SER A 274 0.69 23.04 34.67
N TYR A 275 1.32 23.16 33.50
CA TYR A 275 2.70 23.60 33.36
C TYR A 275 2.90 25.07 33.81
N TYR A 276 2.05 25.99 33.34
CA TYR A 276 2.17 27.42 33.69
C TYR A 276 1.78 27.71 35.14
N THR A 277 0.72 27.08 35.64
CA THR A 277 0.22 27.32 37.01
C THR A 277 0.90 26.47 38.08
N LYS A 278 1.79 25.54 37.69
CA LYS A 278 2.44 24.56 38.58
C LYS A 278 1.46 23.77 39.44
N THR A 279 0.21 23.63 39.00
CA THR A 279 -0.85 22.90 39.70
C THR A 279 -0.80 21.41 39.35
N VAL A 280 -0.91 20.53 40.35
CA VAL A 280 -0.93 19.08 40.14
C VAL A 280 -2.34 18.57 40.39
N PHE A 281 -2.94 18.00 39.35
CA PHE A 281 -4.27 17.40 39.44
C PHE A 281 -4.17 15.91 39.81
N ASN A 282 -4.84 15.50 40.88
CA ASN A 282 -4.82 14.12 41.36
C ASN A 282 -6.07 13.29 40.99
N HIS A 283 -7.12 13.91 40.45
CA HIS A 283 -8.33 13.20 40.05
C HIS A 283 -8.09 12.27 38.86
N ILE A 284 -8.65 11.05 38.94
CA ILE A 284 -8.52 10.02 37.89
C ILE A 284 -9.03 10.54 36.53
N ALA A 285 -10.16 11.26 36.51
CA ALA A 285 -10.71 11.86 35.29
C ALA A 285 -9.71 12.81 34.60
N ILE A 286 -8.98 13.63 35.37
CA ILE A 286 -7.97 14.53 34.82
C ILE A 286 -6.75 13.76 34.35
N ARG A 287 -6.36 12.67 35.03
CA ARG A 287 -5.28 11.78 34.57
C ARG A 287 -5.62 11.09 33.24
N VAL A 288 -6.89 10.70 33.05
CA VAL A 288 -7.40 10.17 31.79
C VAL A 288 -7.32 11.22 30.68
N LEU A 289 -7.76 12.46 30.94
CA LEU A 289 -7.64 13.55 29.95
C LEU A 289 -6.17 13.89 29.63
N LEU A 290 -5.29 13.94 30.63
CA LEU A 290 -3.85 14.16 30.45
C LEU A 290 -3.17 13.03 29.65
N ALA A 291 -3.76 11.83 29.61
CA ALA A 291 -3.25 10.75 28.75
C ALA A 291 -3.33 11.13 27.26
N PHE A 292 -4.31 11.96 26.87
CA PHE A 292 -4.49 12.47 25.52
C PHE A 292 -3.66 13.73 25.21
N SER A 293 -2.86 14.25 26.16
CA SER A 293 -2.01 15.43 25.89
C SER A 293 -1.00 15.17 24.77
N PHE A 294 -1.09 15.96 23.70
CA PHE A 294 -0.14 15.94 22.60
C PHE A 294 1.27 16.32 23.08
N VAL A 295 1.40 17.35 23.91
CA VAL A 295 2.71 17.88 24.35
C VAL A 295 3.50 16.81 25.13
N THR A 296 2.85 16.17 26.10
CA THR A 296 3.48 15.11 26.89
C THR A 296 3.80 13.88 26.04
N ASN A 297 2.90 13.48 25.15
CA ASN A 297 3.12 12.32 24.28
C ASN A 297 4.23 12.58 23.25
N PHE A 298 4.30 13.78 22.68
CA PHE A 298 5.34 14.18 21.75
C PHE A 298 6.72 14.25 22.43
N LYS A 299 6.80 14.78 23.67
CA LYS A 299 8.06 14.78 24.44
C LYS A 299 8.55 13.37 24.77
N LYS A 300 7.64 12.44 25.09
CA LYS A 300 7.98 11.02 25.28
C LYS A 300 8.46 10.40 23.96
N PHE A 301 7.80 10.74 22.86
CA PHE A 301 8.11 10.25 21.52
C PHE A 301 9.49 10.72 21.02
N SER A 302 9.85 11.99 21.23
CA SER A 302 11.15 12.54 20.81
C SER A 302 12.31 12.14 21.72
N ASN A 303 12.05 11.60 22.90
CA ASN A 303 13.10 11.18 23.82
C ASN A 303 13.84 9.93 23.31
N THR A 304 15.12 10.10 22.95
CA THR A 304 16.03 9.05 22.47
C THR A 304 16.80 8.35 23.59
N LYS A 305 16.70 8.82 24.84
CA LYS A 305 17.32 8.18 26.01
C LYS A 305 16.55 6.90 26.38
N SER A 306 16.82 5.81 25.65
CA SER A 306 16.20 4.50 25.90
C SER A 306 16.81 3.81 27.12
N SER A 307 15.97 3.22 27.97
CA SER A 307 16.36 2.45 29.15
C SER A 307 16.95 1.07 28.86
N SER A 308 16.73 0.52 27.65
CA SER A 308 17.31 -0.76 27.22
C SER A 308 18.40 -0.54 26.17
N VAL A 309 19.60 -0.15 26.62
CA VAL A 309 20.76 0.11 25.75
C VAL A 309 21.08 -1.09 24.85
N ASN A 310 20.85 -2.31 25.34
CA ASN A 310 21.28 -3.54 24.66
C ASN A 310 20.43 -3.95 23.44
N LEU A 311 19.19 -3.45 23.28
CA LEU A 311 18.29 -3.84 22.18
C LEU A 311 18.10 -2.76 21.11
N ARG A 312 19.01 -1.77 21.03
CA ARG A 312 18.88 -0.63 20.12
C ARG A 312 18.87 -1.03 18.64
N CYS A 313 19.57 -2.09 18.25
CA CYS A 313 19.62 -2.59 16.88
C CYS A 313 18.25 -2.96 16.30
N LEU A 314 17.29 -3.35 17.15
CA LEU A 314 15.93 -3.66 16.73
C LEU A 314 15.21 -2.45 16.11
N ASN A 315 15.59 -1.23 16.51
CA ASN A 315 14.98 -0.02 15.95
C ASN A 315 15.34 0.14 14.47
N GLY A 316 16.61 -0.07 14.10
CA GLY A 316 17.03 -0.04 12.70
C GLY A 316 16.44 -1.18 11.88
N ILE A 317 16.39 -2.41 12.41
CA ILE A 317 15.79 -3.54 11.69
C ILE A 317 14.32 -3.28 11.39
N ARG A 318 13.55 -2.74 12.35
CA ARG A 318 12.14 -2.36 12.13
C ARG A 318 11.98 -1.31 11.05
N PHE A 319 12.76 -0.24 11.11
CA PHE A 319 12.65 0.85 10.13
C PHE A 319 12.99 0.36 8.72
N LEU A 320 14.14 -0.31 8.56
CA LEU A 320 14.57 -0.82 7.26
C LEU A 320 13.61 -1.88 6.69
N SER A 321 13.11 -2.79 7.54
CA SER A 321 12.11 -3.77 7.09
C SER A 321 10.80 -3.10 6.68
N MET A 322 10.34 -2.06 7.41
CA MET A 322 9.14 -1.30 7.05
C MET A 322 9.33 -0.53 5.73
N THR A 323 10.49 0.09 5.53
CA THR A 323 10.82 0.73 4.26
C THR A 323 10.81 -0.27 3.12
N TRP A 324 11.34 -1.48 3.34
CA TRP A 324 11.34 -2.53 2.33
C TRP A 324 9.94 -3.05 2.00
N VAL A 325 9.05 -3.23 3.01
CA VAL A 325 7.62 -3.53 2.79
C VAL A 325 6.98 -2.48 1.88
N LEU A 326 7.20 -1.20 2.18
CA LEU A 326 6.61 -0.09 1.44
C LEU A 326 7.10 -0.04 -0.01
N PHE A 327 8.40 -0.31 -0.23
CA PHE A 327 8.95 -0.45 -1.58
C PHE A 327 8.31 -1.62 -2.32
N GLY A 328 8.22 -2.81 -1.71
CA GLY A 328 7.59 -3.99 -2.30
C GLY A 328 6.13 -3.71 -2.71
N HIS A 329 5.31 -3.18 -1.80
CA HIS A 329 3.92 -2.83 -2.11
C HIS A 329 3.78 -1.71 -3.14
N SER A 330 4.74 -0.77 -3.22
CA SER A 330 4.71 0.27 -4.26
C SER A 330 4.93 -0.30 -5.67
N TYR A 331 5.58 -1.46 -5.81
CA TYR A 331 5.68 -2.16 -7.09
C TYR A 331 4.51 -3.14 -7.30
N LEU A 332 4.04 -3.81 -6.25
CA LEU A 332 2.96 -4.80 -6.33
C LEU A 332 1.57 -4.20 -6.52
N LEU A 333 1.32 -3.00 -5.97
CA LEU A 333 0.02 -2.32 -6.08
C LEU A 333 -0.10 -1.45 -7.34
N LEU A 334 0.90 -1.44 -8.22
CA LEU A 334 0.79 -0.72 -9.49
C LEU A 334 -0.29 -1.35 -10.35
N ASN A 335 -1.22 -0.51 -10.84
CA ASN A 335 -2.23 -0.96 -11.78
C ASN A 335 -1.61 -1.06 -13.18
N PHE A 336 -1.38 -2.30 -13.67
CA PHE A 336 -0.84 -2.53 -15.01
C PHE A 336 -1.71 -1.93 -16.12
N LYS A 337 -3.03 -1.80 -15.90
CA LYS A 337 -3.95 -1.12 -16.83
C LYS A 337 -3.76 0.40 -16.90
N LEU A 338 -2.89 1.00 -16.08
CA LEU A 338 -2.55 2.43 -16.15
C LEU A 338 -1.13 2.68 -16.65
N MET A 339 -0.40 1.65 -17.05
CA MET A 339 0.98 1.79 -17.51
C MET A 339 1.06 2.08 -19.01
N LEU A 340 1.93 3.02 -19.38
CA LEU A 340 2.30 3.31 -20.77
C LEU A 340 3.38 2.32 -21.20
N GLY A 341 2.93 1.22 -21.79
CA GLY A 341 3.74 0.06 -22.15
C GLY A 341 3.91 -0.92 -21.00
N LEU A 342 3.83 -2.22 -21.30
CA LEU A 342 4.07 -3.30 -20.34
C LEU A 342 5.37 -4.06 -20.64
N GLU A 343 5.94 -3.87 -21.84
CA GLU A 343 7.18 -4.52 -22.26
C GLU A 343 8.37 -4.24 -21.31
N PRO A 344 8.60 -3.01 -20.82
CA PRO A 344 9.70 -2.75 -19.89
C PRO A 344 9.60 -3.54 -18.58
N LEU A 345 8.39 -3.86 -18.11
CA LEU A 345 8.20 -4.65 -16.89
C LEU A 345 8.76 -6.07 -17.03
N LYS A 346 8.70 -6.66 -18.23
CA LYS A 346 9.31 -7.97 -18.50
C LYS A 346 10.83 -7.91 -18.39
N ILE A 347 11.44 -6.80 -18.80
CA ILE A 347 12.89 -6.58 -18.71
C ILE A 347 13.28 -6.45 -17.24
N TYR A 348 12.54 -5.63 -16.48
CA TYR A 348 12.81 -5.42 -15.06
C TYR A 348 12.67 -6.69 -14.23
N ALA A 349 11.69 -7.55 -14.53
CA ALA A 349 11.56 -8.84 -13.85
C ALA A 349 12.83 -9.70 -13.96
N LYS A 350 13.64 -9.50 -15.02
CA LYS A 350 14.91 -10.20 -15.29
C LYS A 350 16.12 -9.50 -14.67
N ASP A 351 15.96 -8.32 -14.05
CA ASP A 351 17.05 -7.58 -13.44
C ASP A 351 17.45 -8.17 -12.10
N PHE A 352 18.75 -8.42 -11.94
CA PHE A 352 19.29 -9.09 -10.75
C PHE A 352 19.07 -8.26 -9.47
N MET A 353 19.30 -6.95 -9.53
CA MET A 353 19.11 -6.08 -8.37
C MET A 353 17.64 -5.91 -7.98
N PHE A 354 16.73 -6.05 -8.96
CA PHE A 354 15.29 -5.93 -8.72
C PHE A 354 14.73 -7.15 -7.97
N GLN A 355 15.41 -8.30 -7.97
CA GLN A 355 15.01 -9.49 -7.22
C GLN A 355 14.85 -9.20 -5.71
N ALA A 356 15.68 -8.30 -5.16
CA ALA A 356 15.56 -7.87 -3.77
C ALA A 356 14.22 -7.16 -3.48
N ILE A 357 13.64 -6.46 -4.46
CA ILE A 357 12.33 -5.80 -4.31
C ILE A 357 11.19 -6.79 -4.56
N ILE A 358 11.30 -7.64 -5.59
CA ILE A 358 10.30 -8.68 -5.88
C ILE A 358 10.11 -9.60 -4.66
N ASN A 359 11.21 -10.01 -4.03
CA ASN A 359 11.21 -10.87 -2.84
C ASN A 359 11.00 -10.11 -1.52
N ALA A 360 10.38 -8.93 -1.56
CA ALA A 360 10.10 -8.15 -0.35
C ALA A 360 9.21 -8.87 0.68
N THR A 361 8.58 -10.01 0.35
CA THR A 361 7.79 -10.80 1.30
C THR A 361 8.57 -11.26 2.53
N TYR A 362 9.89 -11.45 2.42
CA TYR A 362 10.76 -11.81 3.56
C TYR A 362 10.96 -10.66 4.56
N SER A 363 10.69 -9.41 4.17
CA SER A 363 10.71 -8.28 5.11
C SER A 363 9.78 -8.48 6.30
N VAL A 364 8.64 -9.15 6.07
CA VAL A 364 7.64 -9.45 7.10
C VAL A 364 8.15 -10.52 8.07
N ASP A 365 8.94 -11.49 7.59
CA ASP A 365 9.56 -12.51 8.43
C ASP A 365 10.57 -11.90 9.43
N SER A 366 11.24 -10.79 9.07
CA SER A 366 12.04 -10.03 10.02
C SER A 366 11.21 -9.52 11.20
N PHE A 367 9.97 -9.09 10.96
CA PHE A 367 9.06 -8.69 12.04
C PHE A 367 8.59 -9.88 12.89
N PHE A 368 8.32 -11.04 12.29
CA PHE A 368 8.01 -12.25 13.05
C PHE A 368 9.17 -12.69 13.95
N VAL A 369 10.42 -12.64 13.48
CA VAL A 369 11.63 -12.88 14.30
C VAL A 369 11.66 -11.92 15.49
N MET A 370 11.47 -10.62 15.24
CA MET A 370 11.46 -9.61 16.31
C MET A 370 10.31 -9.80 17.29
N GLY A 371 9.14 -10.20 16.80
CA GLY A 371 7.96 -10.53 17.59
C GLY A 371 8.25 -11.64 18.59
N GLY A 372 8.70 -12.80 18.10
CA GLY A 372 9.08 -13.93 18.95
C GLY A 372 10.21 -13.61 19.93
N LEU A 373 11.24 -12.88 19.46
CA LEU A 373 12.38 -12.49 20.28
C LEU A 373 11.97 -11.61 21.46
N LEU A 374 11.21 -10.55 21.21
CA LEU A 374 10.80 -9.60 22.25
C LEU A 374 9.87 -10.24 23.25
N VAL A 375 8.93 -11.05 22.78
CA VAL A 375 7.99 -11.78 23.64
C VAL A 375 8.75 -12.71 24.58
N CYS A 376 9.67 -13.51 24.05
CA CYS A 376 10.43 -14.42 24.89
C CYS A 376 11.39 -13.67 25.82
N TYR A 377 12.17 -12.71 25.29
CA TYR A 377 13.15 -11.95 26.06
C TYR A 377 12.50 -11.21 27.23
N LEU A 378 11.44 -10.43 26.97
CA LEU A 378 10.77 -9.62 28.00
C LEU A 378 10.08 -10.50 29.04
N THR A 379 9.43 -11.59 28.64
CA THR A 379 8.78 -12.49 29.60
C THR A 379 9.80 -13.24 30.45
N VAL A 380 10.91 -13.71 29.89
CA VAL A 380 11.98 -14.37 30.68
C VAL A 380 12.60 -13.39 31.67
N GLN A 381 12.88 -12.15 31.24
CA GLN A 381 13.36 -11.08 32.13
C GLN A 381 12.37 -10.80 33.27
N PHE A 382 11.07 -10.72 32.97
CA PHE A 382 10.04 -10.44 33.97
C PHE A 382 9.83 -11.59 34.97
N VAL A 383 9.83 -12.83 34.50
CA VAL A 383 9.48 -14.01 35.32
C VAL A 383 10.70 -14.58 36.02
N LYS A 384 11.79 -14.89 35.28
CA LYS A 384 12.97 -15.54 35.86
C LYS A 384 13.89 -14.56 36.58
N ILE A 385 14.07 -13.36 36.04
CA ILE A 385 15.06 -12.41 36.58
C ILE A 385 14.43 -11.49 37.62
N GLN A 386 13.23 -10.96 37.37
CA GLN A 386 12.50 -10.13 38.35
C GLN A 386 11.62 -10.93 39.32
N GLY A 387 11.45 -12.25 39.13
CA GLY A 387 10.69 -13.12 40.04
C GLY A 387 9.18 -12.86 40.07
N LYS A 388 8.60 -12.20 39.05
CA LYS A 388 7.18 -11.84 39.04
C LYS A 388 6.30 -12.94 38.45
N PRO A 389 5.05 -13.11 38.93
CA PRO A 389 4.16 -14.14 38.42
C PRO A 389 3.76 -13.88 36.96
N PHE A 390 3.73 -14.95 36.16
CA PHE A 390 3.27 -14.88 34.78
C PHE A 390 1.75 -15.03 34.73
N ASN A 391 1.04 -13.99 34.29
CA ASN A 391 -0.41 -14.02 34.08
C ASN A 391 -0.73 -14.05 32.58
N ILE A 392 -1.32 -15.16 32.13
CA ILE A 392 -1.67 -15.40 30.71
C ILE A 392 -2.76 -14.41 30.25
N VAL A 393 -3.75 -14.11 31.11
CA VAL A 393 -4.84 -13.19 30.75
C VAL A 393 -4.28 -11.80 30.52
N MET A 394 -3.45 -11.29 31.42
CA MET A 394 -2.81 -9.99 31.25
C MET A 394 -1.86 -9.96 30.05
N TYR A 395 -1.13 -11.05 29.79
CA TYR A 395 -0.31 -11.20 28.59
C TYR A 395 -1.14 -10.97 27.31
N ILE A 396 -2.29 -11.61 27.17
CA ILE A 396 -3.18 -11.44 26.01
C ILE A 396 -3.78 -10.03 25.97
N LEU A 397 -4.30 -9.53 27.10
CA LEU A 397 -4.95 -8.21 27.17
C LEU A 397 -4.01 -7.07 26.81
N HIS A 398 -2.76 -7.09 27.26
CA HIS A 398 -1.75 -6.08 26.90
C HIS A 398 -1.52 -6.03 25.38
N ARG A 399 -1.53 -7.18 24.69
CA ARG A 399 -1.36 -7.23 23.24
C ARG A 399 -2.59 -6.69 22.50
N ILE A 400 -3.79 -7.09 22.92
CA ILE A 400 -5.05 -6.59 22.33
C ILE A 400 -5.17 -5.07 22.51
N TRP A 401 -4.91 -4.56 23.72
CA TRP A 401 -5.01 -3.14 24.03
C TRP A 401 -4.07 -2.28 23.19
N ARG A 402 -2.90 -2.81 22.84
CA ARG A 402 -1.94 -2.13 21.97
C ARG A 402 -2.38 -2.07 20.51
N ILE A 403 -2.98 -3.13 19.98
CA ILE A 403 -3.27 -3.27 18.55
C ILE A 403 -4.64 -2.68 18.18
N LEU A 404 -5.66 -2.99 18.99
CA LEU A 404 -7.06 -2.76 18.65
C LEU A 404 -7.39 -1.28 18.38
N PRO A 405 -6.96 -0.29 19.20
CA PRO A 405 -7.34 1.11 18.98
C PRO A 405 -6.89 1.66 17.63
N VAL A 406 -5.66 1.33 17.22
CA VAL A 406 -5.08 1.80 15.95
C VAL A 406 -5.75 1.11 14.77
N LEU A 407 -5.98 -0.21 14.86
CA LEU A 407 -6.67 -0.98 13.84
C LEU A 407 -8.11 -0.48 13.63
N THR A 408 -8.82 -0.17 14.72
CA THR A 408 -10.16 0.41 14.66
C THR A 408 -10.15 1.74 13.92
N PHE A 409 -9.24 2.65 14.26
CA PHE A 409 -9.13 3.95 13.60
C PHE A 409 -8.90 3.81 12.09
N VAL A 410 -8.01 2.90 11.68
CA VAL A 410 -7.68 2.64 10.27
C VAL A 410 -8.85 1.98 9.53
N THR A 411 -9.61 1.11 10.20
CA THR A 411 -10.84 0.54 9.65
C THR A 411 -11.91 1.61 9.45
N PHE A 412 -12.01 2.63 10.31
CA PHE A 412 -12.92 3.75 10.07
C PHE A 412 -12.45 4.68 8.94
N LEU A 413 -11.14 4.80 8.71
CA LEU A 413 -10.61 5.60 7.60
C LEU A 413 -11.07 5.09 6.22
N ILE A 414 -11.18 3.78 5.99
CA ILE A 414 -11.62 3.25 4.69
C ILE A 414 -13.08 3.58 4.39
N PHE A 415 -13.94 3.70 5.39
CA PHE A 415 -15.33 4.12 5.17
C PHE A 415 -15.41 5.58 4.66
N LEU A 416 -14.41 6.40 4.94
CA LEU A 416 -14.31 7.78 4.47
C LEU A 416 -13.58 7.93 3.12
N SER A 417 -13.12 6.84 2.52
CA SER A 417 -12.32 6.91 1.28
C SER A 417 -13.08 7.54 0.10
N ASN A 418 -14.41 7.35 0.02
CA ASN A 418 -15.25 7.94 -1.04
C ASN A 418 -15.33 9.48 -0.97
N LEU A 419 -14.97 10.08 0.17
CA LEU A 419 -14.93 11.53 0.34
C LEU A 419 -13.56 12.11 -0.04
N SER A 420 -12.55 11.26 -0.17
CA SER A 420 -11.16 11.69 -0.33
C SER A 420 -10.80 11.97 -1.79
N GLY A 421 -11.60 11.46 -2.74
CA GLY A 421 -11.47 11.73 -4.16
C GLY A 421 -12.26 10.74 -5.01
N ASP A 422 -12.17 10.92 -6.32
CA ASP A 422 -12.77 10.12 -7.38
C ASP A 422 -11.72 9.80 -8.46
N GLY A 423 -12.06 9.04 -9.50
CA GLY A 423 -11.14 8.79 -10.60
C GLY A 423 -11.47 7.59 -11.49
N PRO A 424 -10.84 7.48 -12.67
CA PRO A 424 -11.20 6.51 -13.71
C PRO A 424 -10.96 5.04 -13.32
N VAL A 425 -10.20 4.78 -12.26
CA VAL A 425 -9.94 3.43 -11.71
C VAL A 425 -10.41 3.27 -10.27
N PHE A 426 -11.08 4.28 -9.70
CA PHE A 426 -11.39 4.34 -8.27
C PHE A 426 -12.20 3.13 -7.78
N TYR A 427 -13.12 2.65 -8.61
CA TYR A 427 -13.93 1.47 -8.31
C TYR A 427 -13.06 0.22 -8.05
N GLU A 428 -12.17 -0.10 -8.99
CA GLU A 428 -11.33 -1.30 -8.93
C GLU A 428 -10.24 -1.23 -7.85
N THR A 429 -9.81 -0.03 -7.49
CA THR A 429 -8.68 0.15 -6.56
C THR A 429 -9.12 0.39 -5.12
N THR A 430 -10.23 1.11 -4.90
CA THR A 430 -10.70 1.47 -3.55
C THR A 430 -12.07 0.88 -3.22
N LYS A 431 -13.03 0.96 -4.15
CA LYS A 431 -14.43 0.57 -3.85
C LYS A 431 -14.59 -0.91 -3.57
N ILE A 432 -13.89 -1.79 -4.28
CA ILE A 432 -13.89 -3.24 -4.01
C ILE A 432 -13.53 -3.55 -2.55
N PHE A 433 -12.46 -2.93 -2.03
CA PHE A 433 -12.05 -3.13 -0.63
C PHE A 433 -13.00 -2.47 0.36
N GLN A 434 -13.59 -1.34 -0.01
CA GLN A 434 -14.58 -0.68 0.81
C GLN A 434 -15.85 -1.52 0.94
N ASP A 435 -16.37 -2.08 -0.15
CA ASP A 435 -17.53 -2.97 -0.16
C ASP A 435 -17.28 -4.24 0.65
N ALA A 436 -16.08 -4.82 0.52
CA ALA A 436 -15.63 -5.92 1.37
C ALA A 436 -15.61 -5.50 2.86
N CYS A 437 -15.18 -4.29 3.19
CA CYS A 437 -15.21 -3.77 4.56
C CYS A 437 -16.63 -3.50 5.07
N TYR A 438 -17.56 -3.02 4.26
CA TYR A 438 -18.96 -2.86 4.68
C TYR A 438 -19.59 -4.20 5.08
N LYS A 439 -19.22 -5.29 4.38
CA LYS A 439 -19.72 -6.64 4.66
C LYS A 439 -18.95 -7.34 5.80
N ASN A 440 -17.62 -7.26 5.79
CA ASN A 440 -16.72 -8.11 6.57
C ASN A 440 -15.67 -7.31 7.38
N TRP A 441 -16.06 -6.25 8.09
CA TRP A 441 -15.14 -5.52 8.98
C TRP A 441 -14.82 -6.27 10.29
N TRP A 442 -15.77 -7.05 10.81
CA TRP A 442 -15.67 -7.72 12.12
C TRP A 442 -14.53 -8.77 12.23
N PRO A 443 -14.12 -9.53 11.19
CA PRO A 443 -13.03 -10.51 11.28
C PRO A 443 -11.67 -9.88 11.62
N ASN A 444 -11.47 -8.59 11.29
CA ASN A 444 -10.25 -7.85 11.65
C ASN A 444 -10.11 -7.71 13.17
N PHE A 445 -11.21 -7.53 13.89
CA PHE A 445 -11.21 -7.36 15.35
C PHE A 445 -11.07 -8.68 16.11
N LEU A 446 -11.42 -9.79 15.47
CA LEU A 446 -11.20 -11.14 16.01
C LEU A 446 -9.85 -11.73 15.59
N PHE A 447 -9.06 -11.02 14.78
CA PHE A 447 -7.77 -11.50 14.27
C PHE A 447 -7.86 -12.83 13.50
N ILE A 448 -8.94 -13.02 12.73
CA ILE A 448 -9.19 -14.23 11.91
C ILE A 448 -9.32 -13.92 10.41
N GLY A 449 -9.16 -12.65 10.00
CA GLY A 449 -9.32 -12.22 8.61
C GLY A 449 -8.44 -12.98 7.61
N ASN A 450 -7.27 -13.46 8.02
CA ASN A 450 -6.37 -14.27 7.19
C ASN A 450 -6.88 -15.68 6.84
N PHE A 451 -8.05 -16.08 7.36
CA PHE A 451 -8.74 -17.32 6.98
C PHE A 451 -9.78 -17.15 5.87
N PHE A 452 -10.15 -15.92 5.53
CA PHE A 452 -11.09 -15.61 4.46
C PHE A 452 -10.41 -15.63 3.08
N ASP A 453 -11.20 -15.62 2.01
CA ASP A 453 -10.66 -15.44 0.67
C ASP A 453 -10.28 -13.97 0.41
N TYR A 454 -9.32 -13.73 -0.47
CA TYR A 454 -8.69 -12.42 -0.67
C TYR A 454 -9.69 -11.28 -0.94
N THR A 455 -10.71 -11.55 -1.76
CA THR A 455 -11.74 -10.58 -2.17
C THR A 455 -12.74 -10.25 -1.06
N GLU A 456 -12.80 -11.07 -0.02
CA GLU A 456 -13.72 -10.90 1.12
C GLU A 456 -13.05 -10.23 2.31
N MET A 457 -11.72 -10.08 2.29
CA MET A 457 -10.96 -9.47 3.38
C MET A 457 -11.18 -7.97 3.43
N CYS A 458 -11.65 -7.46 4.57
CA CYS A 458 -11.55 -6.03 4.85
C CYS A 458 -10.08 -5.67 5.13
N LEU A 459 -9.48 -4.84 4.27
CA LEU A 459 -8.06 -4.43 4.34
C LEU A 459 -7.09 -5.62 4.28
N PRO A 460 -6.70 -6.11 3.09
CA PRO A 460 -5.91 -7.34 2.96
C PRO A 460 -4.64 -7.39 3.82
N HIS A 461 -3.90 -6.28 3.94
CA HIS A 461 -2.67 -6.19 4.72
C HIS A 461 -2.84 -6.47 6.23
N THR A 462 -4.06 -6.51 6.78
CA THR A 462 -4.29 -6.88 8.19
C THR A 462 -4.02 -8.37 8.45
N TRP A 463 -3.84 -9.19 7.40
CA TRP A 463 -3.44 -10.60 7.50
C TRP A 463 -2.24 -10.81 8.42
N TYR A 464 -1.25 -9.90 8.36
CA TYR A 464 -0.02 -9.97 9.15
C TYR A 464 -0.33 -9.85 10.65
N ILE A 465 -1.22 -8.92 11.02
CA ILE A 465 -1.60 -8.68 12.40
C ILE A 465 -2.38 -9.90 12.94
N ALA A 466 -3.27 -10.45 12.12
CA ALA A 466 -3.98 -11.68 12.45
C ALA A 466 -3.00 -12.85 12.67
N ALA A 467 -2.07 -13.07 11.75
CA ALA A 467 -1.06 -14.12 11.85
C ALA A 467 -0.12 -13.93 13.04
N ASP A 468 0.36 -12.71 13.30
CA ASP A 468 1.21 -12.38 14.45
C ASP A 468 0.47 -12.59 15.79
N PHE A 469 -0.81 -12.23 15.88
CA PHE A 469 -1.61 -12.51 17.08
C PHE A 469 -1.83 -14.01 17.28
N GLN A 470 -2.10 -14.77 16.21
CA GLN A 470 -2.23 -16.23 16.27
C GLN A 470 -0.92 -16.91 16.71
N LEU A 471 0.21 -16.48 16.16
CA LEU A 471 1.54 -16.96 16.57
C LEU A 471 1.88 -16.55 18.00
N TYR A 472 1.45 -15.37 18.45
CA TYR A 472 1.60 -14.91 19.82
C TYR A 472 0.84 -15.78 20.83
N LEU A 473 -0.36 -16.26 20.48
CA LEU A 473 -1.08 -17.24 21.29
C LEU A 473 -0.38 -18.61 21.26
N MET A 474 0.05 -19.06 20.08
CA MET A 474 0.79 -20.31 19.93
C MET A 474 2.13 -20.29 20.69
N ALA A 475 2.75 -19.12 20.80
CA ALA A 475 4.00 -18.92 21.54
C ALA A 475 3.88 -19.35 23.00
N LEU A 476 2.70 -19.31 23.62
CA LEU A 476 2.50 -19.78 25.00
C LEU A 476 2.85 -21.27 25.16
N ALA A 477 2.56 -22.09 24.15
CA ALA A 477 2.88 -23.52 24.16
C ALA A 477 4.39 -23.80 24.20
N VAL A 478 5.21 -22.86 23.72
CA VAL A 478 6.68 -22.93 23.78
C VAL A 478 7.20 -22.18 25.01
N LEU A 479 6.66 -21.00 25.28
CA LEU A 479 7.10 -20.08 26.32
C LEU A 479 6.92 -20.65 27.72
N ILE A 480 5.77 -21.25 28.02
CA ILE A 480 5.49 -21.83 29.35
C ILE A 480 6.49 -22.96 29.67
N PRO A 481 6.71 -23.96 28.78
CA PRO A 481 7.79 -24.92 28.96
C PRO A 481 9.18 -24.29 29.00
N LEU A 482 9.51 -23.26 28.21
CA LEU A 482 10.82 -22.60 28.30
C LEU A 482 11.08 -21.96 29.68
N LEU A 483 10.02 -21.44 30.31
CA LEU A 483 10.11 -20.86 31.65
C LEU A 483 10.39 -21.92 32.71
N ARG A 484 9.77 -23.11 32.63
CA ARG A 484 9.87 -24.16 33.67
C ARG A 484 10.90 -25.25 33.36
N TRP A 485 10.92 -25.73 32.12
CA TRP A 485 11.75 -26.82 31.62
C TRP A 485 12.39 -26.44 30.27
N PRO A 486 13.52 -25.71 30.28
CA PRO A 486 14.13 -25.15 29.07
C PRO A 486 14.36 -26.17 27.96
N LYS A 487 14.81 -27.39 28.28
CA LYS A 487 15.06 -28.45 27.29
C LYS A 487 13.78 -28.86 26.56
N ILE A 488 12.66 -28.97 27.27
CA ILE A 488 11.36 -29.34 26.69
C ILE A 488 10.88 -28.19 25.79
N GLY A 489 10.94 -26.95 26.27
CA GLY A 489 10.55 -25.78 25.47
C GLY A 489 11.35 -25.63 24.18
N ILE A 490 12.68 -25.83 24.24
CA ILE A 490 13.54 -25.82 23.03
C ILE A 490 13.14 -26.96 22.09
N THR A 491 12.89 -28.16 22.60
CA THR A 491 12.48 -29.32 21.79
C THR A 491 11.16 -29.05 21.07
N ILE A 492 10.15 -28.52 21.77
CA ILE A 492 8.86 -28.15 21.16
C ILE A 492 9.05 -27.08 20.09
N ALA A 493 9.88 -26.05 20.33
CA ALA A 493 10.17 -25.01 19.36
C ALA A 493 10.79 -25.59 18.08
N VAL A 494 11.82 -26.45 18.22
CA VAL A 494 12.50 -27.09 17.09
C VAL A 494 11.55 -28.00 16.31
N LEU A 495 10.74 -28.80 16.99
CA LEU A 495 9.73 -29.65 16.33
C LEU A 495 8.72 -28.82 15.55
N ALA A 496 8.25 -27.70 16.11
CA ALA A 496 7.31 -26.83 15.41
C ALA A 496 7.94 -26.11 14.20
N ILE A 497 9.22 -25.72 14.27
CA ILE A 497 9.97 -25.18 13.13
C ILE A 497 10.06 -26.23 12.02
N VAL A 498 10.46 -27.47 12.34
CA VAL A 498 10.55 -28.56 11.35
C VAL A 498 9.18 -28.88 10.74
N SER A 499 8.13 -28.96 11.56
CA SER A 499 6.76 -29.17 11.08
C SER A 499 6.30 -28.05 10.15
N SER A 500 6.65 -26.79 10.44
CA SER A 500 6.35 -25.64 9.58
C SER A 500 7.08 -25.74 8.24
N MET A 501 8.36 -26.12 8.25
CA MET A 501 9.15 -26.32 7.02
C MET A 501 8.56 -27.42 6.14
N LEU A 502 8.21 -28.57 6.75
CA LEU A 502 7.58 -29.69 6.05
C LEU A 502 6.20 -29.33 5.50
N TYR A 503 5.35 -28.69 6.32
CA TYR A 503 4.03 -28.21 5.89
C TYR A 503 4.15 -27.26 4.68
N THR A 504 5.05 -26.28 4.76
CA THR A 504 5.22 -25.29 3.71
C THR A 504 5.70 -25.95 2.42
N GLY A 505 6.78 -26.74 2.48
CA GLY A 505 7.31 -27.43 1.30
C GLY A 505 6.33 -28.41 0.66
N LEU A 506 5.67 -29.25 1.47
CA LEU A 506 4.73 -30.25 0.97
C LEU A 506 3.47 -29.60 0.38
N THR A 507 2.90 -28.59 1.04
CA THR A 507 1.71 -27.93 0.50
C THR A 507 1.99 -27.16 -0.79
N THR A 508 3.17 -26.57 -0.94
CA THR A 508 3.58 -25.93 -2.20
C THR A 508 3.57 -26.94 -3.35
N VAL A 509 4.22 -28.08 -3.17
CA VAL A 509 4.35 -29.08 -4.23
C VAL A 509 3.04 -29.83 -4.50
N LEU A 510 2.30 -30.23 -3.46
CA LEU A 510 1.05 -30.98 -3.61
C LEU A 510 -0.07 -30.13 -4.23
N LYS A 511 -0.07 -28.82 -4.01
CA LYS A 511 -1.07 -27.91 -4.59
C LYS A 511 -0.59 -27.23 -5.88
N GLY A 512 0.63 -27.52 -6.34
CA GLY A 512 1.20 -26.90 -7.54
C GLY A 512 1.40 -25.39 -7.42
N PHE A 513 1.60 -24.87 -6.20
CA PHE A 513 1.88 -23.45 -6.00
C PHE A 513 3.33 -23.13 -6.38
N PRO A 514 3.61 -21.90 -6.83
CA PRO A 514 4.99 -21.48 -7.03
C PRO A 514 5.73 -21.40 -5.68
N PRO A 515 7.06 -21.57 -5.65
CA PRO A 515 7.84 -21.57 -4.40
C PRO A 515 7.78 -20.24 -3.64
N ILE A 516 7.51 -19.17 -4.39
CA ILE A 516 7.28 -17.80 -3.93
C ILE A 516 6.48 -17.08 -5.01
N MET A 517 5.98 -15.87 -4.72
CA MET A 517 5.41 -15.02 -5.75
C MET A 517 6.47 -14.72 -6.82
N LEU A 518 6.22 -15.17 -8.04
CA LEU A 518 7.06 -14.90 -9.20
C LEU A 518 6.40 -13.80 -10.03
N MET A 519 7.14 -12.76 -10.35
CA MET A 519 6.66 -11.76 -11.30
C MET A 519 6.47 -12.38 -12.69
N SER A 520 7.21 -13.44 -13.03
CA SER A 520 7.03 -14.17 -14.30
C SER A 520 5.66 -14.86 -14.44
N GLN A 521 4.89 -15.00 -13.35
CA GLN A 521 3.54 -15.59 -13.31
C GLN A 521 2.50 -14.56 -12.83
N PRO A 522 2.03 -13.68 -13.72
CA PRO A 522 1.17 -12.54 -13.35
C PRO A 522 -0.31 -12.89 -13.08
N ASP A 523 -0.71 -14.15 -13.17
CA ASP A 523 -2.10 -14.57 -13.03
C ASP A 523 -2.68 -14.14 -11.66
N PRO A 524 -3.61 -13.16 -11.63
CA PRO A 524 -4.09 -12.57 -10.39
C PRO A 524 -4.94 -13.55 -9.58
N GLU A 525 -5.60 -14.50 -10.22
CA GLU A 525 -6.42 -15.51 -9.54
C GLU A 525 -5.53 -16.49 -8.78
N GLN A 526 -4.47 -16.98 -9.43
CA GLN A 526 -3.50 -17.87 -8.79
C GLN A 526 -2.69 -17.13 -7.72
N ALA A 527 -2.31 -15.88 -7.95
CA ALA A 527 -1.70 -15.05 -6.94
C ALA A 527 -2.62 -14.89 -5.72
N ALA A 528 -3.90 -14.57 -5.93
CA ALA A 528 -4.88 -14.44 -4.85
C ALA A 528 -5.07 -15.76 -4.07
N GLN A 529 -5.12 -16.90 -4.76
CA GLN A 529 -5.19 -18.22 -4.12
C GLN A 529 -3.92 -18.53 -3.33
N PHE A 530 -2.73 -18.26 -3.88
CA PHE A 530 -1.46 -18.40 -3.17
C PHE A 530 -1.44 -17.52 -1.90
N TRP A 531 -1.84 -16.25 -2.01
CA TRP A 531 -1.90 -15.32 -0.89
C TRP A 531 -2.85 -15.83 0.19
N ALA A 532 -4.13 -16.06 -0.13
CA ALA A 532 -5.15 -16.41 0.84
C ALA A 532 -4.98 -17.82 1.43
N ARG A 533 -4.55 -18.80 0.63
CA ARG A 533 -4.54 -20.22 1.04
C ARG A 533 -3.19 -20.73 1.51
N HIS A 534 -2.11 -20.00 1.27
CA HIS A 534 -0.76 -20.43 1.66
C HIS A 534 -0.01 -19.33 2.44
N TYR A 535 0.24 -18.17 1.84
CA TYR A 535 1.11 -17.15 2.43
C TYR A 535 0.51 -16.44 3.65
N PHE A 536 -0.77 -16.03 3.62
CA PHE A 536 -1.41 -15.34 4.76
C PHE A 536 -1.65 -16.25 5.97
N LYS A 537 -1.45 -17.56 5.84
CA LYS A 537 -1.62 -18.50 6.94
C LYS A 537 -0.46 -18.37 7.93
N PRO A 538 -0.71 -18.47 9.25
CA PRO A 538 0.36 -18.33 10.25
C PRO A 538 1.40 -19.46 10.16
N PHE A 539 1.02 -20.62 9.60
CA PHE A 539 1.81 -21.85 9.62
C PHE A 539 3.16 -21.73 8.92
N VAL A 540 3.25 -20.96 7.84
CA VAL A 540 4.49 -20.75 7.08
C VAL A 540 5.47 -19.82 7.81
N HIS A 541 4.99 -19.07 8.81
CA HIS A 541 5.76 -18.07 9.56
C HIS A 541 6.20 -18.55 10.95
N ILE A 542 5.82 -19.76 11.36
CA ILE A 542 6.24 -20.38 12.63
C ILE A 542 7.78 -20.47 12.73
N GLY A 543 8.45 -20.84 11.64
CA GLY A 543 9.91 -20.93 11.55
C GLY A 543 10.63 -19.67 12.05
N PRO A 544 10.50 -18.53 11.33
CA PRO A 544 11.05 -17.24 11.76
C PRO A 544 10.66 -16.83 13.18
N TYR A 545 9.39 -16.98 13.56
CA TYR A 545 8.89 -16.56 14.87
C TYR A 545 9.56 -17.32 16.02
N PHE A 546 9.64 -18.66 15.93
CA PHE A 546 10.27 -19.48 16.97
C PHE A 546 11.79 -19.42 16.98
N ILE A 547 12.43 -19.18 15.82
CA ILE A 547 13.85 -18.79 15.81
C ILE A 547 14.07 -17.51 16.62
N GLY A 548 13.20 -16.51 16.43
CA GLY A 548 13.17 -15.30 17.24
C GLY A 548 13.05 -15.61 18.74
N MET A 549 12.10 -16.46 19.13
CA MET A 549 11.92 -16.86 20.54
C MET A 549 13.17 -17.52 21.12
N LEU A 550 13.82 -18.44 20.39
CA LEU A 550 15.03 -19.11 20.84
C LEU A 550 16.20 -18.11 21.00
N ALA A 551 16.34 -17.16 20.08
CA ALA A 551 17.32 -16.08 20.20
C ALA A 551 17.02 -15.17 21.41
N GLY A 552 15.76 -14.81 21.63
CA GLY A 552 15.32 -14.04 22.79
C GLY A 552 15.60 -14.75 24.12
N TYR A 553 15.35 -16.06 24.18
CA TYR A 553 15.69 -16.90 25.33
C TYR A 553 17.19 -16.92 25.61
N LEU A 554 18.01 -17.13 24.57
CA LEU A 554 19.47 -17.13 24.67
C LEU A 554 19.99 -15.80 25.23
N LEU A 555 19.54 -14.67 24.68
CA LEU A 555 19.95 -13.33 25.11
C LEU A 555 19.47 -12.99 26.53
N ALA A 556 18.32 -13.51 26.95
CA ALA A 556 17.82 -13.27 28.30
C ALA A 556 18.59 -14.07 29.36
N VAL A 557 19.00 -15.30 29.05
CA VAL A 557 19.70 -16.18 30.00
C VAL A 557 21.21 -15.94 30.01
N LYS A 558 21.80 -15.57 28.85
CA LYS A 558 23.24 -15.32 28.69
C LYS A 558 23.48 -13.93 28.08
N PRO A 559 23.31 -12.84 28.85
CA PRO A 559 23.54 -11.49 28.34
C PRO A 559 25.01 -11.23 27.96
N ASP A 560 25.97 -11.79 28.71
CA ASP A 560 27.41 -11.63 28.46
C ASP A 560 27.99 -12.75 27.58
N LEU A 561 27.23 -13.21 26.58
CA LEU A 561 27.64 -14.30 25.70
C LEU A 561 28.87 -13.91 24.87
N LYS A 562 30.02 -14.51 25.19
CA LYS A 562 31.24 -14.41 24.37
C LYS A 562 31.23 -15.48 23.27
N ILE A 563 31.18 -15.05 22.02
CA ILE A 563 31.13 -15.94 20.87
C ILE A 563 32.57 -16.12 20.35
N PRO A 564 33.07 -17.37 20.21
CA PRO A 564 34.42 -17.58 19.69
C PRO A 564 34.49 -17.16 18.22
N MET A 565 35.63 -16.59 17.81
CA MET A 565 35.83 -16.00 16.48
C MET A 565 35.46 -16.95 15.33
N ARG A 566 35.76 -18.26 15.46
CA ARG A 566 35.42 -19.28 14.45
C ARG A 566 33.92 -19.40 14.22
N ILE A 567 33.12 -19.41 15.29
CA ILE A 567 31.65 -19.45 15.21
C ILE A 567 31.11 -18.11 14.70
N LEU A 568 31.73 -17.00 15.11
CA LEU A 568 31.35 -15.67 14.63
C LEU A 568 31.48 -15.56 13.10
N ILE A 569 32.63 -15.92 12.55
CA ILE A 569 32.90 -15.91 11.10
C ILE A 569 31.99 -16.90 10.38
N ALA A 570 31.90 -18.14 10.85
CA ALA A 570 31.03 -19.14 10.22
C ALA A 570 29.56 -18.70 10.23
N GLY A 571 29.08 -18.11 11.33
CA GLY A 571 27.73 -17.59 11.45
C GLY A 571 27.46 -16.42 10.50
N TRP A 572 28.39 -15.46 10.36
CA TRP A 572 28.26 -14.37 9.39
C TRP A 572 28.24 -14.86 7.94
N ILE A 573 29.14 -15.79 7.58
CA ILE A 573 29.18 -16.38 6.24
C ILE A 573 27.88 -17.14 5.97
N THR A 574 27.41 -17.96 6.91
CA THR A 574 26.19 -18.76 6.75
C THR A 574 24.95 -17.87 6.66
N ALA A 575 24.85 -16.83 7.50
CA ALA A 575 23.75 -15.87 7.46
C ALA A 575 23.75 -15.08 6.14
N PHE A 576 24.91 -14.64 5.67
CA PHE A 576 25.03 -13.90 4.41
C PHE A 576 24.67 -14.79 3.21
N ILE A 577 25.31 -15.96 3.07
CA ILE A 577 25.05 -16.88 1.96
C ILE A 577 23.59 -17.36 1.99
N GLY A 578 23.06 -17.71 3.16
CA GLY A 578 21.67 -18.13 3.33
C GLY A 578 20.69 -17.05 2.88
N ASN A 579 20.77 -15.85 3.46
CA ASN A 579 19.85 -14.76 3.12
C ASN A 579 20.03 -14.28 1.67
N PHE A 580 21.26 -14.26 1.15
CA PHE A 580 21.53 -13.92 -0.24
C PHE A 580 20.91 -14.94 -1.20
N SER A 581 21.06 -16.23 -0.91
CA SER A 581 20.47 -17.31 -1.72
C SER A 581 18.95 -17.25 -1.70
N VAL A 582 18.35 -16.93 -0.56
CA VAL A 582 16.90 -16.73 -0.44
C VAL A 582 16.43 -15.53 -1.26
N LEU A 583 17.17 -14.42 -1.28
CA LEU A 583 16.75 -13.24 -2.04
C LEU A 583 16.98 -13.34 -3.54
N TYR A 584 18.12 -13.90 -3.97
CA TYR A 584 18.53 -13.88 -5.37
C TYR A 584 18.42 -15.24 -6.07
N GLY A 585 18.13 -16.32 -5.34
CA GLY A 585 17.97 -17.67 -5.90
C GLY A 585 16.77 -17.82 -6.83
N VAL A 586 15.84 -16.88 -6.82
CA VAL A 586 14.65 -16.85 -7.70
C VAL A 586 14.93 -16.28 -9.10
N HIS A 587 16.13 -15.75 -9.32
CA HIS A 587 16.46 -14.96 -10.52
C HIS A 587 16.19 -15.71 -11.82
N GLU A 588 16.58 -16.99 -11.89
CA GLU A 588 16.34 -17.81 -13.08
C GLU A 588 14.85 -18.14 -13.28
N TRP A 589 14.07 -18.26 -12.21
CA TRP A 589 12.61 -18.46 -12.29
C TRP A 589 11.87 -17.21 -12.78
N ASN A 590 12.33 -16.03 -12.36
CA ASN A 590 11.80 -14.76 -12.87
C ASN A 590 12.25 -14.47 -14.32
N LYS A 591 13.36 -15.07 -14.80
CA LYS A 591 13.72 -15.09 -16.22
C LYS A 591 12.85 -16.00 -17.09
N GLY A 592 12.14 -16.95 -16.48
CA GLY A 592 11.21 -17.84 -17.15
C GLY A 592 11.47 -19.34 -16.93
N ALA A 593 12.56 -19.73 -16.25
CA ALA A 593 12.81 -21.14 -15.93
C ALA A 593 11.72 -21.69 -15.00
N ASP A 594 11.34 -22.95 -15.17
CA ASP A 594 10.44 -23.63 -14.25
C ASP A 594 11.22 -24.16 -13.05
N PRO A 595 10.76 -23.90 -11.80
CA PRO A 595 11.38 -24.49 -10.64
C PRO A 595 11.15 -26.00 -10.66
N THR A 596 12.22 -26.77 -10.50
CA THR A 596 12.13 -28.22 -10.34
C THR A 596 11.36 -28.58 -9.07
N PHE A 597 10.93 -29.84 -8.97
CA PHE A 597 10.29 -30.37 -7.77
C PHE A 597 11.13 -30.10 -6.50
N TRP A 598 12.43 -30.37 -6.56
CA TRP A 598 13.33 -30.23 -5.41
C TRP A 598 13.59 -28.77 -5.05
N GLU A 599 13.80 -27.93 -6.06
CA GLU A 599 13.92 -26.49 -5.88
C GLU A 599 12.68 -25.91 -5.20
N SER A 600 11.50 -26.29 -5.67
CA SER A 600 10.22 -25.85 -5.09
C SER A 600 10.07 -26.30 -3.64
N LEU A 601 10.34 -27.57 -3.38
CA LEU A 601 10.21 -28.17 -2.05
C LEU A 601 11.15 -27.50 -1.03
N PHE A 602 12.44 -27.38 -1.36
CA PHE A 602 13.44 -26.86 -0.45
C PHE A 602 13.36 -25.35 -0.31
N TYR A 603 13.16 -24.61 -1.41
CA TYR A 603 13.07 -23.14 -1.34
C TYR A 603 11.85 -22.70 -0.53
N ALA A 604 10.66 -23.25 -0.84
CA ALA A 604 9.44 -22.91 -0.11
C ALA A 604 9.52 -23.35 1.36
N GLY A 605 10.00 -24.57 1.63
CA GLY A 605 10.08 -25.12 2.98
C GLY A 605 11.14 -24.45 3.87
N LEU A 606 12.32 -24.13 3.33
CA LEU A 606 13.46 -23.63 4.10
C LEU A 606 13.62 -22.12 4.06
N GLY A 607 13.19 -21.45 2.99
CA GLY A 607 13.58 -20.07 2.69
C GLY A 607 13.27 -19.09 3.82
N ARG A 608 12.04 -19.14 4.38
CA ARG A 608 11.65 -18.25 5.50
C ARG A 608 12.46 -18.53 6.76
N THR A 609 12.66 -19.80 7.09
CA THR A 609 13.43 -20.24 8.26
C THR A 609 14.90 -19.82 8.14
N VAL A 610 15.51 -19.97 6.96
CA VAL A 610 16.88 -19.52 6.68
C VAL A 610 16.99 -18.01 6.81
N TRP A 611 16.05 -17.25 6.23
CA TRP A 611 15.98 -15.81 6.40
C TRP A 611 15.91 -15.41 7.88
N GLY A 612 15.00 -16.04 8.63
CA GLY A 612 14.79 -15.79 10.04
C GLY A 612 16.04 -16.10 10.89
N PHE A 613 16.78 -17.15 10.55
CA PHE A 613 18.07 -17.46 11.17
C PHE A 613 19.11 -16.37 10.91
N GLY A 614 19.24 -15.90 9.67
CA GLY A 614 20.16 -14.82 9.33
C GLY A 614 19.85 -13.52 10.09
N VAL A 615 18.57 -13.12 10.17
CA VAL A 615 18.15 -11.94 10.93
C VAL A 615 18.38 -12.13 12.43
N ALA A 616 18.04 -13.29 13.00
CA ALA A 616 18.27 -13.59 14.40
C ALA A 616 19.77 -13.58 14.75
N TRP A 617 20.63 -14.09 13.87
CA TRP A 617 22.08 -14.06 14.03
C TRP A 617 22.63 -12.63 14.08
N VAL A 618 22.16 -11.75 13.18
CA VAL A 618 22.50 -10.31 13.20
C VAL A 618 22.11 -9.71 14.54
N ILE A 619 20.89 -9.97 15.03
CA ILE A 619 20.42 -9.44 16.32
C ILE A 619 21.32 -9.93 17.46
N VAL A 620 21.61 -11.24 17.53
CA VAL A 620 22.47 -11.81 18.58
C VAL A 620 23.86 -11.18 18.56
N CYS A 621 24.46 -11.01 17.38
CA CYS A 621 25.78 -10.35 17.24
C CYS A 621 25.73 -8.88 17.68
N CYS A 622 24.70 -8.14 17.30
CA CYS A 622 24.54 -6.74 17.68
C CYS A 622 24.37 -6.57 19.21
N VAL A 623 23.55 -7.41 19.84
CA VAL A 623 23.26 -7.33 21.29
C VAL A 623 24.46 -7.77 22.14
N THR A 624 25.23 -8.75 21.67
CA THR A 624 26.43 -9.26 22.39
C THR A 624 27.70 -8.45 22.14
N GLY A 625 27.64 -7.36 21.37
CA GLY A 625 28.77 -6.49 21.08
C GLY A 625 29.67 -6.93 19.90
N HIS A 626 29.31 -8.00 19.19
CA HIS A 626 30.05 -8.53 18.03
C HIS A 626 29.54 -8.01 16.68
N GLY A 627 28.59 -7.07 16.67
CA GLY A 627 27.95 -6.57 15.44
C GLY A 627 28.72 -5.46 14.69
N GLY A 628 29.77 -4.88 15.30
CA GLY A 628 30.61 -3.86 14.65
C GLY A 628 29.84 -2.75 13.93
N ILE A 629 30.14 -2.56 12.64
CA ILE A 629 29.50 -1.55 11.77
C ILE A 629 27.99 -1.77 11.64
N VAL A 630 27.55 -3.02 11.57
CA VAL A 630 26.12 -3.35 11.44
C VAL A 630 25.36 -2.85 12.68
N ASN A 631 25.92 -3.07 13.88
CA ASN A 631 25.30 -2.54 15.10
C ASN A 631 25.31 -1.01 15.13
N TYR A 632 26.37 -0.36 14.65
CA TYR A 632 26.46 1.09 14.57
C TYR A 632 25.32 1.68 13.74
N ILE A 633 25.09 1.14 12.52
CA ILE A 633 24.02 1.60 11.63
C ILE A 633 22.64 1.29 12.23
N LEU A 634 22.41 0.08 12.71
CA LEU A 634 21.10 -0.35 13.22
C LEU A 634 20.70 0.32 14.55
N SER A 635 21.67 0.82 15.31
CA SER A 635 21.45 1.46 16.61
C SER A 635 21.50 3.00 16.57
N MET A 636 21.48 3.60 15.37
CA MET A 636 21.51 5.07 15.21
C MET A 636 20.31 5.75 15.91
N GLU A 637 20.56 6.89 16.54
CA GLU A 637 19.54 7.61 17.32
C GLU A 637 18.34 8.12 16.51
N PRO A 638 18.50 8.62 15.26
CA PRO A 638 17.35 9.02 14.43
C PRO A 638 16.38 7.87 14.10
N LEU A 639 16.85 6.62 14.13
CA LEU A 639 16.01 5.45 13.88
C LEU A 639 15.08 5.15 15.06
N ILE A 640 15.34 5.67 16.25
CA ILE A 640 14.50 5.44 17.44
C ILE A 640 13.10 6.01 17.23
N PRO A 641 12.88 7.33 16.99
CA PRO A 641 11.54 7.86 16.77
C PRO A 641 10.84 7.24 15.55
N LEU A 642 11.57 7.01 14.45
CA LEU A 642 11.02 6.37 13.26
C LEU A 642 10.54 4.95 13.56
N SER A 643 11.33 4.15 14.28
CA SER A 643 10.95 2.79 14.66
C SER A 643 9.70 2.73 15.54
N ARG A 644 9.44 3.76 16.36
CA ARG A 644 8.22 3.84 17.19
C ARG A 644 6.95 4.02 16.36
N LEU A 645 7.05 4.65 15.18
CA LEU A 645 5.93 4.86 14.26
C LEU A 645 5.65 3.67 13.34
N THR A 646 6.55 2.68 13.29
CA THR A 646 6.47 1.58 12.30
C THR A 646 5.15 0.80 12.32
N PHE A 647 4.53 0.62 13.48
CA PHE A 647 3.23 -0.06 13.58
C PHE A 647 2.11 0.77 12.93
N SER A 648 2.02 2.05 13.26
CA SER A 648 1.08 2.98 12.64
C SER A 648 1.36 3.14 11.13
N ALA A 649 2.64 3.15 10.72
CA ALA A 649 3.05 3.19 9.32
C ALA A 649 2.64 1.94 8.54
N TYR A 650 2.77 0.77 9.17
CA TYR A 650 2.33 -0.49 8.58
C TYR A 650 0.83 -0.48 8.27
N LEU A 651 -0.01 0.06 9.14
CA LEU A 651 -1.45 0.10 8.90
C LEU A 651 -1.86 1.19 7.88
N LEU A 652 -1.14 2.31 7.83
CA LEU A 652 -1.52 3.42 6.95
C LEU A 652 -0.95 3.31 5.53
N HIS A 653 0.21 2.68 5.33
CA HIS A 653 0.87 2.72 4.02
C HIS A 653 0.03 2.23 2.84
N PRO A 654 -0.79 1.15 2.93
CA PRO A 654 -1.57 0.70 1.79
C PRO A 654 -2.72 1.67 1.52
N LEU A 655 -3.29 2.30 2.54
CA LEU A 655 -4.31 3.33 2.34
C LEU A 655 -3.73 4.56 1.62
N VAL A 656 -2.52 4.98 1.98
CA VAL A 656 -1.82 6.08 1.28
C VAL A 656 -1.54 5.72 -0.17
N GLN A 657 -1.06 4.51 -0.43
CA GLN A 657 -0.78 4.02 -1.78
C GLN A 657 -2.07 3.89 -2.60
N LEU A 658 -3.13 3.29 -2.05
CA LEU A 658 -4.42 3.15 -2.70
C LEU A 658 -5.06 4.51 -2.97
N TYR A 659 -4.96 5.46 -2.04
CA TYR A 659 -5.42 6.83 -2.25
C TYR A 659 -4.72 7.46 -3.47
N TYR A 660 -3.40 7.33 -3.57
CA TYR A 660 -2.64 7.85 -4.70
C TYR A 660 -3.05 7.21 -6.02
N ILE A 661 -3.13 5.87 -6.07
CA ILE A 661 -3.46 5.12 -7.28
C ILE A 661 -4.91 5.41 -7.73
N SER A 662 -5.85 5.52 -6.79
CA SER A 662 -7.27 5.73 -7.11
C SER A 662 -7.55 7.12 -7.66
N ASN A 663 -6.70 8.10 -7.32
CA ASN A 663 -6.78 9.47 -7.82
C ASN A 663 -5.94 9.70 -9.09
N TYR A 664 -5.33 8.66 -9.65
CA TYR A 664 -4.47 8.81 -10.81
C TYR A 664 -5.31 9.15 -12.07
N ARG A 665 -4.90 10.19 -12.81
CA ARG A 665 -5.67 10.76 -13.95
C ARG A 665 -5.02 10.55 -15.32
N SER A 666 -3.79 10.09 -15.38
CA SER A 666 -3.04 9.89 -16.62
C SER A 666 -2.42 8.48 -16.66
N PRO A 667 -1.88 8.01 -17.78
CA PRO A 667 -1.02 6.82 -17.77
C PRO A 667 0.36 7.10 -17.13
N MET A 668 0.99 6.07 -16.55
CA MET A 668 2.34 6.13 -15.97
C MET A 668 3.35 5.41 -16.86
N TYR A 669 4.51 6.01 -17.12
CA TYR A 669 5.59 5.26 -17.74
C TYR A 669 6.24 4.31 -16.72
N PRO A 670 6.40 3.01 -17.02
CA PRO A 670 7.03 2.04 -16.12
C PRO A 670 8.54 2.25 -16.10
N ALA A 671 9.03 3.19 -15.28
CA ALA A 671 10.46 3.35 -15.01
C ALA A 671 10.76 3.15 -13.54
N HIS A 672 11.82 2.39 -13.24
CA HIS A 672 12.31 2.21 -11.88
C HIS A 672 12.54 3.54 -11.15
N MET A 673 13.09 4.54 -11.83
CA MET A 673 13.30 5.87 -11.23
C MET A 673 12.00 6.54 -10.80
N ILE A 674 10.93 6.45 -11.61
CA ILE A 674 9.61 7.00 -11.26
C ILE A 674 9.08 6.28 -10.02
N VAL A 675 9.14 4.94 -10.00
CA VAL A 675 8.66 4.16 -8.86
C VAL A 675 9.47 4.45 -7.60
N VAL A 676 10.79 4.63 -7.69
CA VAL A 676 11.63 5.03 -6.54
C VAL A 676 11.22 6.39 -5.99
N TRP A 677 10.96 7.38 -6.85
CA TRP A 677 10.45 8.68 -6.43
C TRP A 677 9.09 8.56 -5.72
N LEU A 678 8.19 7.73 -6.26
CA LEU A 678 6.90 7.43 -5.63
C LEU A 678 7.08 6.76 -4.27
N CYS A 679 7.98 5.78 -4.16
CA CYS A 679 8.28 5.10 -2.89
C CYS A 679 8.77 6.09 -1.82
N LEU A 680 9.65 7.02 -2.18
CA LEU A 680 10.14 8.04 -1.25
C LEU A 680 9.02 9.00 -0.83
N GLY A 681 8.14 9.38 -1.76
CA GLY A 681 6.94 10.17 -1.47
C GLY A 681 5.98 9.44 -0.53
N HIS A 682 5.64 8.18 -0.83
CA HIS A 682 4.81 7.31 0.00
C HIS A 682 5.42 7.12 1.39
N LEU A 683 6.74 6.92 1.49
CA LEU A 683 7.45 6.80 2.76
C LEU A 683 7.29 8.06 3.61
N CYS A 684 7.53 9.24 3.02
CA CYS A 684 7.40 10.52 3.72
C CYS A 684 5.96 10.74 4.22
N ILE A 685 4.97 10.63 3.32
CA ILE A 685 3.55 10.84 3.65
C ILE A 685 3.07 9.84 4.70
N THR A 686 3.44 8.56 4.56
CA THR A 686 3.06 7.51 5.51
C THR A 686 3.60 7.81 6.90
N TYR A 687 4.87 8.17 7.05
CA TYR A 687 5.45 8.45 8.37
C TYR A 687 4.91 9.75 8.99
N MET A 688 4.59 10.76 8.18
CA MET A 688 3.88 11.95 8.66
C MET A 688 2.48 11.61 9.17
N ALA A 689 1.70 10.85 8.40
CA ALA A 689 0.37 10.39 8.81
C ALA A 689 0.44 9.48 10.04
N SER A 690 1.47 8.65 10.15
CA SER A 690 1.71 7.76 11.29
C SER A 690 2.02 8.52 12.57
N LEU A 691 2.74 9.64 12.48
CA LEU A 691 2.95 10.51 13.62
C LEU A 691 1.62 11.07 14.14
N ILE A 692 0.75 11.54 13.24
CA ILE A 692 -0.58 12.03 13.59
C ILE A 692 -1.39 10.93 14.26
N LEU A 693 -1.48 9.75 13.64
CA LEU A 693 -2.19 8.59 14.19
C LEU A 693 -1.65 8.17 15.57
N SER A 694 -0.33 8.16 15.72
CA SER A 694 0.31 7.79 16.98
C SER A 694 -0.03 8.78 18.10
N MET A 695 -0.09 10.08 17.80
CA MET A 695 -0.45 11.10 18.79
C MET A 695 -1.95 11.13 19.11
N LEU A 696 -2.81 10.85 18.14
CA LEU A 696 -4.27 10.83 18.34
C LEU A 696 -4.75 9.58 19.08
N VAL A 697 -4.14 8.41 18.79
CA VAL A 697 -4.67 7.12 19.22
C VAL A 697 -3.62 6.28 19.96
N GLU A 698 -2.49 5.95 19.33
CA GLU A 698 -1.56 4.96 19.91
C GLU A 698 -1.01 5.38 21.28
N ALA A 699 -0.42 6.57 21.39
CA ALA A 699 0.21 7.06 22.61
C ALA A 699 -0.78 7.34 23.76
N PRO A 700 -1.97 7.92 23.51
CA PRO A 700 -3.00 8.05 24.53
C PRO A 700 -3.48 6.71 25.08
N PHE A 701 -3.80 5.74 24.22
CA PHE A 701 -4.29 4.43 24.67
C PHE A 701 -3.20 3.64 25.42
N MET A 702 -1.93 3.72 25.02
CA MET A 702 -0.80 3.18 25.79
C MET A 702 -0.62 3.84 27.16
N SER A 703 -1.01 5.11 27.30
CA SER A 703 -1.00 5.82 28.59
C SER A 703 -2.19 5.41 29.47
N LEU A 704 -3.37 5.23 28.87
CA LEU A 704 -4.57 4.73 29.57
C LEU A 704 -4.37 3.33 30.13
N GLU A 705 -3.70 2.45 29.39
CA GLU A 705 -3.35 1.10 29.84
C GLU A 705 -2.67 1.12 31.23
N LYS A 706 -1.70 2.03 31.41
CA LYS A 706 -0.96 2.16 32.67
C LYS A 706 -1.83 2.68 33.81
N ILE A 707 -2.82 3.51 33.51
CA ILE A 707 -3.75 4.05 34.52
C ILE A 707 -4.73 2.96 34.95
N ILE A 708 -5.28 2.21 34.01
CA ILE A 708 -6.32 1.20 34.24
C ILE A 708 -5.73 -0.07 34.88
N PHE A 709 -4.65 -0.62 34.30
CA PHE A 709 -4.15 -1.94 34.72
C PHE A 709 -3.07 -1.89 35.81
N ARG A 710 -2.51 -0.73 36.15
CA ARG A 710 -1.55 -0.57 37.27
C ARG A 710 -2.11 0.21 38.46
N GLY A 711 -3.44 0.32 38.58
CA GLY A 711 -4.13 1.04 39.66
C GLY A 711 -3.98 0.47 41.08
N GLY A 712 -3.08 -0.49 41.32
CA GLY A 712 -2.87 -1.13 42.64
C GLY A 712 -1.75 -0.57 43.51
N ASP A 713 -0.72 0.09 42.95
CA ASP A 713 0.42 0.61 43.73
C ASP A 713 0.27 2.11 44.03
N GLY A 714 -0.72 2.44 44.87
CA GLY A 714 -1.12 3.81 45.21
C GLY A 714 -0.08 4.67 45.94
N LYS A 715 1.10 4.14 46.30
CA LYS A 715 2.15 4.90 47.01
C LYS A 715 3.33 5.32 46.15
N THR A 716 3.67 4.59 45.09
CA THR A 716 4.85 4.87 44.24
C THR A 716 4.54 5.80 43.05
N GLN A 717 3.25 5.91 42.67
CA GLN A 717 2.83 6.81 41.59
C GLN A 717 2.88 8.30 41.98
N ASN A 718 2.66 8.64 43.26
CA ASN A 718 2.67 10.03 43.73
C ASN A 718 4.05 10.68 43.56
N THR A 719 5.13 9.90 43.58
CA THR A 719 6.51 10.39 43.38
C THR A 719 6.97 10.29 41.93
N ALA A 720 6.56 9.27 41.15
CA ALA A 720 7.09 9.07 39.80
C ALA A 720 6.47 9.99 38.73
N PHE A 721 5.17 10.32 38.83
CA PHE A 721 4.52 11.26 37.92
C PHE A 721 4.90 12.72 38.22
N VAL A 722 5.23 13.01 39.49
CA VAL A 722 5.71 14.31 39.98
C VAL A 722 7.20 14.51 39.70
N ASN A 723 8.06 13.49 39.87
CA ASN A 723 9.50 13.61 39.60
C ASN A 723 9.87 13.70 38.12
N ASN A 724 9.04 13.18 37.20
CA ASN A 724 9.25 13.44 35.77
C ASN A 724 8.91 14.90 35.38
N ARG A 725 8.21 15.66 36.25
CA ARG A 725 7.99 17.10 36.08
C ARG A 725 9.10 17.95 36.75
N SER A 726 9.83 17.45 37.74
CA SER A 726 10.95 18.17 38.37
C SER A 726 12.23 18.22 37.53
N ASN A 727 12.37 17.35 36.52
CA ASN A 727 13.46 17.40 35.53
C ASN A 727 13.39 18.59 34.54
N LEU A 728 12.46 19.53 34.74
CA LEU A 728 12.45 20.83 34.05
C LEU A 728 13.30 21.90 34.76
N ASN A 729 13.87 21.62 35.93
CA ASN A 729 14.70 22.56 36.71
C ASN A 729 16.20 22.19 36.82
N GLY A 730 16.72 21.32 35.95
CA GLY A 730 18.15 20.98 35.95
C GLY A 730 18.95 21.82 34.97
N SER A 731 19.48 22.97 35.40
CA SER A 731 20.63 23.57 34.75
C SER A 731 21.77 22.53 34.69
N LEU A 732 22.41 22.46 33.52
CA LEU A 732 23.66 21.71 33.33
C LEU A 732 24.70 22.21 34.34
N LYS A 733 24.98 21.40 35.37
CA LYS A 733 26.28 21.38 36.02
C LYS A 733 26.90 20.01 35.80
N VAL A 734 27.95 20.02 34.99
CA VAL A 734 28.90 18.93 34.82
C VAL A 734 29.72 18.87 36.09
N GLU A 735 29.60 17.79 36.86
CA GLU A 735 30.65 17.38 37.79
C GLU A 735 31.09 15.95 37.47
N LYS A 736 32.40 15.86 37.26
CA LYS A 736 33.21 14.68 37.00
C LYS A 736 33.35 13.84 38.27
N ASN A 737 33.80 12.60 38.05
CA ASN A 737 34.20 11.56 39.01
C ASN A 737 32.99 10.76 39.52
N GLY A 738 32.91 9.44 39.44
CA GLY A 738 33.98 8.44 39.45
C GLY A 738 33.64 7.48 40.59
N ASN A 739 33.52 6.20 40.24
CA ASN A 739 33.42 5.03 41.13
C ASN A 739 32.03 4.45 41.47
N ILE A 740 32.03 3.13 41.31
CA ILE A 740 31.10 2.07 41.66
C ILE A 740 30.47 2.25 43.05
N ALA A 741 29.16 2.00 43.19
CA ALA A 741 28.61 1.36 44.39
C ALA A 741 27.21 0.77 44.16
N VAL A 742 27.10 -0.51 44.51
CA VAL A 742 25.88 -1.26 44.82
C VAL A 742 25.12 -0.54 45.95
N ILE A 743 23.79 -0.46 45.88
CA ILE A 743 22.97 -0.02 47.02
C ILE A 743 22.05 -1.16 47.45
N ILE A 744 22.37 -1.70 48.62
CA ILE A 744 21.56 -2.55 49.48
C ILE A 744 20.49 -1.67 50.12
N HIS A 745 19.24 -2.15 50.15
CA HIS A 745 18.15 -1.52 50.89
C HIS A 745 18.33 -1.72 52.40
N THR A 746 18.21 -0.63 53.17
CA THR A 746 17.81 -0.72 54.59
C THR A 746 16.75 0.34 54.88
N ASP A 747 15.57 -0.16 55.25
CA ASP A 747 14.52 0.58 55.94
C ASP A 747 15.01 1.01 57.34
N SER A 748 14.65 2.22 57.77
CA SER A 748 13.94 2.40 59.05
C SER A 748 13.55 3.87 59.30
N SER A 749 12.34 4.03 59.81
CA SER A 749 11.82 5.22 60.46
C SER A 749 12.24 5.30 61.92
N LYS A 750 12.60 6.49 62.45
CA LYS A 750 12.08 7.09 63.72
C LYS A 750 12.90 8.29 64.22
N SER A 751 12.14 9.25 64.77
CA SER A 751 12.41 10.19 65.90
C SER A 751 13.59 11.17 65.90
N ILE A 752 13.23 12.47 65.90
CA ILE A 752 13.51 13.49 66.94
C ILE A 752 14.85 13.35 67.71
N GLU A 753 15.78 14.30 67.54
CA GLU A 753 16.27 15.19 68.62
C GLU A 753 17.33 16.20 68.09
N THR A 754 17.20 17.43 68.56
CA THR A 754 18.16 18.54 68.48
C THR A 754 19.30 18.36 69.48
N VAL A 755 20.57 18.45 69.07
CA VAL A 755 21.67 19.01 69.90
C VAL A 755 22.76 19.60 68.99
N ASN A 756 23.12 20.85 69.27
CA ASN A 756 24.30 21.57 68.78
C ASN A 756 25.61 20.88 69.19
N THR A 757 26.64 20.90 68.35
CA THR A 757 27.99 21.35 68.77
C THR A 757 28.94 21.54 67.58
N THR A 758 29.58 22.69 67.61
CA THR A 758 30.77 23.15 66.88
C THR A 758 32.02 22.31 67.14
N THR A 759 32.90 22.17 66.14
CA THR A 759 34.40 22.15 66.17
C THR A 759 34.91 21.61 64.82
N SER A 760 35.42 22.46 63.92
CA SER A 760 36.84 22.85 63.75
C SER A 760 37.78 21.72 63.27
N GLU A 761 38.28 21.91 62.05
CA GLU A 761 39.66 21.63 61.58
C GLU A 761 40.23 20.22 61.72
N MET A 762 40.42 19.54 60.58
CA MET A 762 41.75 19.32 59.97
C MET A 762 41.63 18.93 58.50
#